data_AF-A0A356FBE9-F1
#
_entry.id   AF-A0A356FBE9-F1
#
_cell.length_a   1.000
_cell.length_b   1.000
_cell.length_c   1.000
_cell.angle_alpha   90.00
_cell.angle_beta   90.00
_cell.angle_gamma   90.00
#
_symmetry.space_group_name_H-M   'P 1'
#
loop_
_entity.id
_entity.type
_entity.pdbx_description
1 polymer ?
#
loop_
_entity_poly.entity_id
_entity_poly.type
_entity_poly.pdbx_seq_one_letter_code
_entity_poly.pdbx_strand_id
1 'polypeptide(L)'
;MLAFFSSLGAPSFVAAADKTVVFVAGRDSHGFGSHEHGGGCRYLAATLEKGLPGIKTRVHAGGWPKDPSIFDGAAAVVLYMDGGGGHPVNRHLEELDKLMKKGIGLACIHYAVEVPKGKSGNYFLDWIGGYFEAHWSVNPHWIAEFKKLPKHPITSGVKPFKLNDEWYFHMRFRDKLEGVTPILSAVAPESTMRRRNGAHSGNAAVRASVAKGDLQHVAWARERPDGGRGFGFTGGHVHWNWGDENFRKLVLNAIAWVAKADVPSGGVPSANPSKDELVAAIKGKKVSKKAGKLTPPKPGVKPVFKSPVVTSLTPGCSIKVDVDIRGAKELYLVASDGGNGHSCDWADWGEPRLVGPKGEKKLTELKWTSASSGFNNVRVNKNCGGDSLRIGDKDIPYGLGTHANSVIAYKIPPGYERFKALAGLDNGGTEQGACGNASSVQFMVYTGNPGSAVLTSIGGGGGGGGGGAADSREPGDALAGLDVHADLDATLFASEPTIVSPTNLDIDHRGRVWICEVVNYRRNNGRRPEGDRIVILEDSDGDGVSDKSKVFYQGRDIDSAMGIVVLGNKVIVSCAPNVFVFHDDDGDDKADRKELLFTKTGAPQHDHSTHSIVFGPDGKFYWNVGNTGRHVHDAKGTIITDIDGNEVRDNGKPYFGGMVFRCNADGSEFEVLGHNFRNNYEATVDSLGAVWQSDNDDDGNRGVRINYVMEFGNYG
;
A
#
# COMPACT_ATOMS: atom_id res chain seq x y z
N MET A 1 85.00 -2.53 3.80
CA MET A 1 84.42 -2.85 5.12
C MET A 1 82.90 -2.92 4.91
N LEU A 2 82.34 -4.13 4.84
CA LEU A 2 80.90 -4.37 4.65
C LEU A 2 80.15 -3.98 5.93
N ALA A 3 79.04 -3.26 5.80
CA ALA A 3 78.03 -3.14 6.85
C ALA A 3 76.67 -3.53 6.30
N PHE A 4 76.14 -4.63 6.83
CA PHE A 4 74.81 -5.19 6.60
C PHE A 4 73.71 -4.23 7.08
N PHE A 5 72.68 -4.00 6.26
CA PHE A 5 71.37 -3.55 6.71
C PHE A 5 70.38 -4.72 6.56
N SER A 6 69.80 -5.17 7.67
CA SER A 6 68.72 -6.15 7.67
C SER A 6 67.40 -5.49 7.28
N SER A 7 66.72 -6.06 6.29
CA SER A 7 65.35 -5.70 5.93
C SER A 7 64.37 -6.52 6.78
N LEU A 8 63.66 -5.88 7.70
CA LEU A 8 62.46 -6.43 8.33
C LEU A 8 61.34 -6.50 7.29
N GLY A 9 60.86 -7.72 7.02
CA GLY A 9 59.74 -7.98 6.11
C GLY A 9 58.42 -7.44 6.67
N ALA A 10 57.64 -6.80 5.80
CA ALA A 10 56.27 -6.40 6.09
C ALA A 10 55.35 -7.64 6.21
N PRO A 11 54.34 -7.62 7.10
CA PRO A 11 53.42 -8.74 7.24
C PRO A 11 52.53 -8.87 6.01
N SER A 12 52.49 -10.07 5.42
CA SER A 12 51.55 -10.42 4.35
C SER A 12 50.14 -10.55 4.94
N PHE A 13 49.24 -9.64 4.57
CA PHE A 13 47.81 -9.80 4.81
C PHE A 13 47.28 -10.87 3.84
N VAL A 14 47.01 -12.07 4.36
CA VAL A 14 46.20 -13.06 3.65
C VAL A 14 44.77 -12.54 3.64
N ALA A 15 44.23 -12.26 2.44
CA ALA A 15 42.82 -11.90 2.29
C ALA A 15 41.95 -13.04 2.84
N ALA A 16 41.04 -12.73 3.76
CA ALA A 16 40.10 -13.71 4.30
C ALA A 16 39.26 -14.30 3.16
N ALA A 17 39.10 -15.63 3.13
CA ALA A 17 38.32 -16.31 2.10
C ALA A 17 36.85 -15.86 2.12
N ASP A 18 36.28 -15.64 0.93
CA ASP A 18 34.89 -15.24 0.73
C ASP A 18 33.92 -16.19 1.47
N LYS A 19 32.93 -15.63 2.18
CA LYS A 19 31.89 -16.39 2.88
C LYS A 19 30.63 -16.45 2.02
N THR A 20 30.09 -17.65 1.83
CA THR A 20 28.84 -17.84 1.07
C THR A 20 27.63 -17.88 2.01
N VAL A 21 26.62 -17.04 1.76
CA VAL A 21 25.32 -17.05 2.46
C VAL A 21 24.23 -17.56 1.52
N VAL A 22 23.50 -18.58 1.93
CA VAL A 22 22.43 -19.18 1.13
C VAL A 22 21.08 -18.69 1.65
N PHE A 23 20.34 -17.97 0.82
CA PHE A 23 18.96 -17.56 1.06
C PHE A 23 18.01 -18.60 0.48
N VAL A 24 17.10 -19.10 1.31
CA VAL A 24 16.02 -20.00 0.90
C VAL A 24 14.70 -19.27 1.15
N ALA A 25 14.04 -18.93 0.06
CA ALA A 25 12.74 -18.29 0.06
C ALA A 25 11.61 -19.30 -0.14
N GLY A 26 10.57 -19.16 0.67
CA GLY A 26 9.30 -19.89 0.48
C GLY A 26 8.57 -19.44 -0.78
N ARG A 27 7.38 -19.99 -0.99
CA ARG A 27 6.40 -19.34 -1.88
C ARG A 27 5.86 -18.12 -1.14
N ASP A 28 5.58 -17.05 -1.87
CA ASP A 28 4.92 -15.87 -1.30
C ASP A 28 3.50 -16.28 -0.89
N SER A 29 3.09 -15.92 0.32
CA SER A 29 1.84 -16.44 0.92
C SER A 29 0.76 -15.38 1.15
N HIS A 30 1.02 -14.11 0.82
CA HIS A 30 0.07 -13.00 0.91
C HIS A 30 0.10 -12.13 -0.36
N GLY A 31 -0.79 -11.13 -0.43
CA GLY A 31 -0.88 -10.17 -1.53
C GLY A 31 0.33 -9.24 -1.63
N PHE A 32 0.47 -8.57 -2.78
CA PHE A 32 1.62 -7.75 -3.14
C PHE A 32 2.07 -6.78 -2.03
N GLY A 33 3.36 -6.82 -1.69
CA GLY A 33 3.96 -6.03 -0.62
C GLY A 33 3.85 -6.66 0.78
N SER A 34 3.18 -7.81 0.91
CA SER A 34 3.10 -8.60 2.15
C SER A 34 3.62 -10.01 1.91
N HIS A 35 4.45 -10.54 2.82
CA HIS A 35 5.08 -11.87 2.70
C HIS A 35 5.80 -12.12 1.36
N GLU A 36 6.51 -11.09 0.88
CA GLU A 36 7.34 -11.14 -0.32
C GLU A 36 8.66 -11.90 -0.06
N HIS A 37 8.57 -13.17 0.33
CA HIS A 37 9.69 -14.04 0.69
C HIS A 37 10.78 -14.05 -0.38
N GLY A 38 10.38 -14.28 -1.63
CA GLY A 38 11.29 -14.30 -2.77
C GLY A 38 11.92 -12.93 -3.04
N GLY A 39 11.14 -11.86 -2.86
CA GLY A 39 11.58 -10.50 -3.10
C GLY A 39 12.54 -9.99 -2.04
N GLY A 40 12.20 -10.19 -0.77
CA GLY A 40 13.03 -9.84 0.38
C GLY A 40 14.37 -10.57 0.39
N CYS A 41 14.38 -11.89 0.11
CA CYS A 41 15.63 -12.64 -0.03
C CYS A 41 16.55 -12.06 -1.12
N ARG A 42 16.01 -11.73 -2.30
CA ARG A 42 16.79 -11.14 -3.39
C ARG A 42 17.31 -9.75 -3.06
N TYR A 43 16.48 -8.92 -2.42
CA TYR A 43 16.87 -7.59 -1.98
C TYR A 43 17.98 -7.64 -0.91
N LEU A 44 17.79 -8.43 0.16
CA LEU A 44 18.75 -8.57 1.24
C LEU A 44 20.06 -9.18 0.76
N ALA A 45 20.01 -10.19 -0.10
CA ALA A 45 21.20 -10.81 -0.70
C ALA A 45 22.02 -9.79 -1.50
N ALA A 46 21.39 -9.08 -2.43
CA ALA A 46 22.06 -8.06 -3.25
C ALA A 46 22.64 -6.91 -2.40
N THR A 47 21.91 -6.50 -1.37
CA THR A 47 22.35 -5.43 -0.45
C THR A 47 23.52 -5.88 0.40
N LEU A 48 23.52 -7.13 0.87
CA LEU A 48 24.59 -7.72 1.67
C LEU A 48 25.89 -7.84 0.88
N GLU A 49 25.85 -8.37 -0.35
CA GLU A 49 27.04 -8.46 -1.22
C GLU A 49 27.63 -7.09 -1.54
N LYS A 50 26.76 -6.09 -1.76
CA LYS A 50 27.19 -4.71 -2.04
C LYS A 50 27.81 -4.04 -0.81
N GLY A 51 27.26 -4.30 0.37
CA GLY A 51 27.73 -3.73 1.64
C GLY A 51 28.98 -4.41 2.19
N LEU A 52 29.19 -5.70 1.87
CA LEU A 52 30.30 -6.51 2.37
C LEU A 52 30.99 -7.27 1.23
N PRO A 53 32.09 -6.74 0.66
CA PRO A 53 32.80 -7.34 -0.48
C PRO A 53 33.30 -8.80 -0.28
N GLY A 54 33.47 -9.25 0.97
CA GLY A 54 33.85 -10.64 1.32
C GLY A 54 32.68 -11.61 1.52
N ILE A 55 31.44 -11.19 1.25
CA ILE A 55 30.26 -12.05 1.24
C ILE A 55 29.84 -12.34 -0.21
N LYS A 56 29.52 -13.59 -0.48
CA LYS A 56 28.80 -14.06 -1.67
C LYS A 56 27.46 -14.62 -1.27
N THR A 57 26.47 -14.54 -2.14
CA THR A 57 25.11 -14.99 -1.87
C THR A 57 24.60 -15.93 -2.95
N ARG A 58 23.78 -16.89 -2.53
CA ARG A 58 22.98 -17.75 -3.42
C ARG A 58 21.54 -17.64 -2.98
N VAL A 59 20.62 -17.43 -3.91
CA VAL A 59 19.18 -17.31 -3.60
C VAL A 59 18.43 -18.44 -4.29
N HIS A 60 17.73 -19.26 -3.50
CA HIS A 60 16.74 -20.21 -3.97
C HIS A 60 15.35 -19.73 -3.59
N ALA A 61 14.40 -19.80 -4.52
CA ALA A 61 13.03 -19.36 -4.29
C ALA A 61 12.03 -20.46 -4.67
N GLY A 62 10.86 -20.43 -4.03
CA GLY A 62 9.76 -21.34 -4.32
C GLY A 62 9.66 -22.57 -3.41
N GLY A 63 10.39 -22.60 -2.30
CA GLY A 63 10.35 -23.69 -1.30
C GLY A 63 11.73 -24.21 -0.91
N TRP A 64 11.78 -25.44 -0.39
CA TRP A 64 13.05 -26.09 -0.04
C TRP A 64 13.82 -26.53 -1.31
N PRO A 65 15.15 -26.32 -1.38
CA PRO A 65 15.93 -26.72 -2.55
C PRO A 65 15.87 -28.23 -2.79
N LYS A 66 15.63 -28.62 -4.05
CA LYS A 66 15.71 -30.04 -4.46
C LYS A 66 17.14 -30.54 -4.59
N ASP A 67 18.06 -29.63 -4.93
CA ASP A 67 19.48 -29.92 -5.06
C ASP A 67 20.22 -29.44 -3.79
N PRO A 68 20.74 -30.37 -2.96
CA PRO A 68 21.41 -30.02 -1.72
C PRO A 68 22.78 -29.34 -1.93
N SER A 69 23.36 -29.42 -3.14
CA SER A 69 24.66 -28.81 -3.44
C SER A 69 24.67 -27.29 -3.32
N ILE A 70 23.49 -26.65 -3.31
CA ILE A 70 23.37 -25.21 -3.04
C ILE A 70 24.00 -24.81 -1.70
N PHE A 71 24.00 -25.71 -0.72
CA PHE A 71 24.55 -25.51 0.62
C PHE A 71 26.06 -25.78 0.71
N ASP A 72 26.70 -26.24 -0.37
CA ASP A 72 28.13 -26.53 -0.37
C ASP A 72 28.96 -25.26 -0.14
N GLY A 73 29.79 -25.30 0.91
CA GLY A 73 30.61 -24.17 1.34
C GLY A 73 29.83 -23.03 2.01
N ALA A 74 28.55 -23.23 2.36
CA ALA A 74 27.76 -22.21 3.03
C ALA A 74 28.32 -21.89 4.43
N ALA A 75 28.52 -20.61 4.70
CA ALA A 75 28.83 -20.09 6.03
C ALA A 75 27.55 -19.85 6.85
N ALA A 76 26.43 -19.52 6.19
CA ALA A 76 25.12 -19.40 6.81
C ALA A 76 23.98 -19.70 5.82
N VAL A 77 22.83 -20.06 6.39
CA VAL A 77 21.55 -20.20 5.71
C VAL A 77 20.57 -19.16 6.25
N VAL A 78 19.85 -18.47 5.38
CA VAL A 78 18.78 -17.52 5.70
C VAL A 78 17.46 -18.10 5.20
N LEU A 79 16.50 -18.29 6.10
CA LEU A 79 15.16 -18.75 5.82
C LEU A 79 14.21 -17.57 5.91
N TYR A 80 13.53 -17.26 4.81
CA TYR A 80 12.44 -16.30 4.78
C TYR A 80 11.31 -16.92 3.96
N MET A 81 10.36 -17.52 4.65
CA MET A 81 9.42 -18.47 4.07
C MET A 81 8.20 -18.63 4.95
N ASP A 82 7.23 -19.39 4.43
CA ASP A 82 6.03 -19.78 5.15
C ASP A 82 6.31 -20.61 6.41
N GLY A 83 5.38 -20.58 7.36
CA GLY A 83 5.53 -21.09 8.72
C GLY A 83 4.55 -22.21 9.11
N GLY A 84 4.52 -22.53 10.39
CA GLY A 84 3.56 -23.46 10.99
C GLY A 84 3.70 -24.88 10.43
N GLY A 85 2.57 -25.57 10.27
CA GLY A 85 2.54 -26.91 9.64
C GLY A 85 3.02 -26.91 8.18
N GLY A 86 2.88 -25.76 7.50
CA GLY A 86 3.33 -25.56 6.12
C GLY A 86 4.81 -25.24 5.96
N HIS A 87 5.55 -25.03 7.06
CA HIS A 87 6.96 -24.64 7.00
C HIS A 87 7.77 -25.68 6.20
N PRO A 88 8.43 -25.28 5.08
CA PRO A 88 9.15 -26.22 4.21
C PRO A 88 10.18 -27.08 4.95
N VAL A 89 10.84 -26.53 5.98
CA VAL A 89 11.86 -27.21 6.78
C VAL A 89 11.32 -28.39 7.59
N ASN A 90 10.01 -28.45 7.88
CA ASN A 90 9.44 -29.54 8.68
C ASN A 90 9.74 -30.94 8.08
N ARG A 91 9.91 -31.03 6.76
CA ARG A 91 10.24 -32.28 6.05
C ARG A 91 11.75 -32.51 5.85
N HIS A 92 12.57 -31.55 6.26
CA HIS A 92 14.01 -31.49 6.02
C HIS A 92 14.82 -31.17 7.29
N LEU A 93 14.25 -31.44 8.47
CA LEU A 93 14.86 -31.10 9.75
C LEU A 93 16.25 -31.74 9.93
N GLU A 94 16.37 -33.03 9.60
CA GLU A 94 17.65 -33.76 9.70
C GLU A 94 18.69 -33.28 8.69
N GLU A 95 18.24 -32.82 7.53
CA GLU A 95 19.12 -32.28 6.49
C GLU A 95 19.72 -30.95 6.96
N LEU A 96 18.87 -30.04 7.46
CA LEU A 96 19.31 -28.77 8.04
C LEU A 96 20.16 -29.00 9.31
N ASP A 97 19.81 -29.98 10.15
CA ASP A 97 20.57 -30.29 11.36
C ASP A 97 22.02 -30.70 11.05
N LYS A 98 22.25 -31.45 9.97
CA LYS A 98 23.61 -31.80 9.52
C LYS A 98 24.42 -30.56 9.15
N LEU A 99 23.79 -29.52 8.60
CA LEU A 99 24.46 -28.24 8.34
C LEU A 99 24.74 -27.51 9.65
N MET A 100 23.78 -27.50 10.57
CA MET A 100 23.91 -26.84 11.87
C MET A 100 25.06 -27.43 12.68
N LYS A 101 25.19 -28.76 12.74
CA LYS A 101 26.30 -29.48 13.40
C LYS A 101 27.68 -29.23 12.80
N LYS A 102 27.76 -28.72 11.57
CA LYS A 102 29.01 -28.24 10.95
C LYS A 102 29.37 -26.80 11.38
N GLY A 103 28.59 -26.20 12.28
CA GLY A 103 28.78 -24.84 12.75
C GLY A 103 28.33 -23.76 11.76
N ILE A 104 27.52 -24.12 10.75
CA ILE A 104 26.91 -23.19 9.79
C ILE A 104 25.86 -22.33 10.52
N GLY A 105 25.81 -21.03 10.21
CA GLY A 105 24.84 -20.12 10.79
C GLY A 105 23.41 -20.30 10.25
N LEU A 106 22.41 -19.91 11.04
CA LEU A 106 20.99 -19.92 10.62
C LEU A 106 20.30 -18.62 11.01
N ALA A 107 19.60 -18.00 10.06
CA ALA A 107 18.67 -16.91 10.34
C ALA A 107 17.27 -17.28 9.87
N CYS A 108 16.26 -17.09 10.71
CA CYS A 108 14.85 -17.27 10.37
C CYS A 108 14.12 -15.92 10.48
N ILE A 109 13.49 -15.50 9.38
CA ILE A 109 12.84 -14.19 9.23
C ILE A 109 11.32 -14.38 9.12
N HIS A 110 10.61 -13.57 9.90
CA HIS A 110 9.16 -13.48 9.95
C HIS A 110 8.51 -14.86 10.18
N TYR A 111 7.65 -15.31 9.27
CA TYR A 111 6.90 -16.55 9.40
C TYR A 111 7.78 -17.80 9.46
N ALA A 112 9.03 -17.71 8.99
CA ALA A 112 10.01 -18.78 9.13
C ALA A 112 10.42 -19.08 10.58
N VAL A 113 10.01 -18.28 11.57
CA VAL A 113 10.20 -18.61 13.00
C VAL A 113 9.08 -19.49 13.56
N GLU A 114 8.00 -19.72 12.81
CA GLU A 114 6.87 -20.54 13.24
C GLU A 114 7.02 -21.99 12.82
N VAL A 115 7.01 -22.90 13.79
CA VAL A 115 7.02 -24.34 13.56
C VAL A 115 6.10 -25.08 14.54
N PRO A 116 5.65 -26.29 14.20
CA PRO A 116 4.85 -27.10 15.13
C PRO A 116 5.64 -27.43 16.40
N LYS A 117 4.92 -27.47 17.53
CA LYS A 117 5.44 -27.98 18.80
C LYS A 117 5.97 -29.40 18.64
N GLY A 118 7.01 -29.74 19.41
CA GLY A 118 7.62 -31.06 19.41
C GLY A 118 8.91 -31.06 18.61
N LYS A 119 9.06 -31.99 17.67
CA LYS A 119 10.33 -32.21 16.96
C LYS A 119 10.87 -30.95 16.29
N SER A 120 10.05 -30.24 15.50
CA SER A 120 10.47 -29.00 14.84
C SER A 120 10.82 -27.91 15.86
N GLY A 121 9.95 -27.67 16.84
CA GLY A 121 10.21 -26.71 17.92
C GLY A 121 11.50 -26.98 18.69
N ASN A 122 11.81 -28.25 19.00
CA ASN A 122 13.06 -28.64 19.67
C ASN A 122 14.29 -28.26 18.84
N TYR A 123 14.27 -28.56 17.53
CA TYR A 123 15.35 -28.14 16.64
C TYR A 123 15.51 -26.62 16.59
N PHE A 124 14.42 -25.86 16.55
CA PHE A 124 14.49 -24.39 16.52
C PHE A 124 15.00 -23.80 17.83
N LEU A 125 14.63 -24.39 18.97
CA LEU A 125 15.24 -24.06 20.27
C LEU A 125 16.75 -24.33 20.27
N ASP A 126 17.22 -25.38 19.59
CA ASP A 126 18.65 -25.67 19.49
C ASP A 126 19.36 -24.77 18.47
N TRP A 127 18.76 -24.48 17.32
CA TRP A 127 19.38 -23.75 16.22
C TRP A 127 19.35 -22.23 16.41
N ILE A 128 18.18 -21.66 16.69
CA ILE A 128 17.98 -20.22 16.81
C ILE A 128 17.58 -19.77 18.22
N GLY A 129 17.34 -20.69 19.16
CA GLY A 129 17.12 -20.36 20.58
C GLY A 129 15.67 -20.07 20.98
N GLY A 130 14.77 -19.93 20.01
CA GLY A 130 13.35 -19.67 20.23
C GLY A 130 12.52 -19.85 18.96
N TYR A 131 11.20 -19.95 19.09
CA TYR A 131 10.28 -20.10 17.96
C TYR A 131 8.86 -19.67 18.32
N PHE A 132 8.04 -19.42 17.31
CA PHE A 132 6.60 -19.23 17.48
C PHE A 132 5.91 -20.58 17.62
N GLU A 133 5.15 -20.76 18.69
CA GLU A 133 4.31 -21.94 18.89
C GLU A 133 2.83 -21.55 18.79
N ALA A 134 2.09 -22.15 17.87
CA ALA A 134 0.65 -21.95 17.77
C ALA A 134 -0.06 -22.27 19.10
N HIS A 135 -1.07 -21.46 19.44
CA HIS A 135 -1.79 -21.43 20.72
C HIS A 135 -0.97 -20.96 21.94
N TRP A 136 0.32 -20.67 21.79
CA TRP A 136 1.16 -20.06 22.82
C TRP A 136 1.57 -18.63 22.44
N SER A 137 2.05 -18.43 21.22
CA SER A 137 2.52 -17.18 20.65
C SER A 137 1.41 -16.46 19.88
N VAL A 138 1.61 -15.17 19.59
CA VAL A 138 0.62 -14.32 18.91
C VAL A 138 1.26 -13.45 17.82
N ASN A 139 0.49 -13.13 16.78
CA ASN A 139 0.94 -12.36 15.60
C ASN A 139 0.09 -11.11 15.26
N PRO A 140 -0.15 -10.17 16.19
CA PRO A 140 -0.87 -8.95 15.84
C PRO A 140 -0.01 -7.99 15.00
N HIS A 141 -0.65 -7.09 14.25
CA HIS A 141 0.00 -5.88 13.72
C HIS A 141 0.01 -4.79 14.80
N TRP A 142 1.18 -4.21 15.06
CA TRP A 142 1.35 -3.12 16.02
C TRP A 142 2.66 -2.37 15.81
N ILE A 143 2.75 -1.16 16.35
CA ILE A 143 3.98 -0.37 16.36
C ILE A 143 4.84 -0.82 17.54
N ALA A 144 5.94 -1.52 17.26
CA ALA A 144 6.94 -1.84 18.25
C ALA A 144 7.96 -0.71 18.37
N GLU A 145 8.25 -0.26 19.59
CA GLU A 145 9.21 0.80 19.86
C GLU A 145 10.47 0.25 20.55
N PHE A 146 11.61 0.33 19.87
CA PHE A 146 12.89 -0.21 20.32
C PHE A 146 13.78 0.90 20.91
N LYS A 147 13.49 1.29 22.15
CA LYS A 147 14.20 2.40 22.85
C LYS A 147 15.65 2.07 23.20
N LYS A 148 15.92 0.82 23.54
CA LYS A 148 17.22 0.34 24.00
C LYS A 148 17.65 -0.84 23.16
N LEU A 149 18.90 -0.82 22.71
CA LEU A 149 19.53 -1.88 21.95
C LEU A 149 20.70 -2.43 22.78
N PRO A 150 20.86 -3.76 22.89
CA PRO A 150 22.01 -4.35 23.60
C PRO A 150 23.32 -4.00 22.88
N LYS A 151 24.45 -4.07 23.58
CA LYS A 151 25.76 -4.03 22.94
C LYS A 151 26.02 -5.40 22.29
N HIS A 152 25.78 -5.50 21.00
CA HIS A 152 25.96 -6.73 20.23
C HIS A 152 26.39 -6.39 18.80
N PRO A 153 27.17 -7.22 18.08
CA PRO A 153 27.51 -6.93 16.68
C PRO A 153 26.30 -6.64 15.79
N ILE A 154 25.18 -7.35 16.02
CA ILE A 154 23.91 -7.17 15.29
C ILE A 154 23.37 -5.73 15.40
N THR A 155 23.59 -5.05 16.53
CA THR A 155 23.08 -3.69 16.76
C THR A 155 24.09 -2.60 16.39
N SER A 156 25.24 -2.95 15.80
CA SER A 156 26.25 -1.99 15.37
C SER A 156 25.68 -1.00 14.35
N GLY A 157 25.76 0.29 14.65
CA GLY A 157 25.22 1.37 13.82
C GLY A 157 23.69 1.41 13.66
N VAL A 158 22.96 0.56 14.37
CA VAL A 158 21.49 0.61 14.46
C VAL A 158 21.12 1.62 15.54
N LYS A 159 20.24 2.56 15.22
CA LYS A 159 19.70 3.54 16.16
C LYS A 159 18.35 3.06 16.71
N PRO A 160 17.91 3.54 17.89
CA PRO A 160 16.53 3.34 18.34
C PRO A 160 15.53 3.73 17.25
N PHE A 161 14.51 2.90 17.06
CA PHE A 161 13.49 3.09 16.03
C PHE A 161 12.14 2.52 16.49
N LYS A 162 11.06 2.97 15.85
CA LYS A 162 9.71 2.39 15.99
C LYS A 162 9.17 2.04 14.62
N LEU A 163 8.46 0.92 14.52
CA LEU A 163 7.97 0.45 13.22
C LEU A 163 6.70 -0.37 13.36
N ASN A 164 5.73 -0.13 12.46
CA ASN A 164 4.55 -0.98 12.33
C ASN A 164 4.87 -2.22 11.48
N ASP A 165 4.61 -3.40 12.02
CA ASP A 165 4.77 -4.69 11.34
C ASP A 165 3.85 -5.71 12.03
N GLU A 166 3.75 -6.94 11.51
CA GLU A 166 3.11 -8.07 12.20
C GLU A 166 4.10 -8.69 13.19
N TRP A 167 4.48 -7.94 14.23
CA TRP A 167 5.48 -8.39 15.19
C TRP A 167 4.95 -9.51 16.08
N TYR A 168 5.53 -10.71 15.95
CA TYR A 168 5.16 -11.84 16.78
C TYR A 168 5.78 -11.75 18.16
N PHE A 169 5.04 -12.17 19.19
CA PHE A 169 5.55 -12.22 20.56
C PHE A 169 4.96 -13.35 21.39
N HIS A 170 5.38 -13.40 22.66
CA HIS A 170 5.11 -14.50 23.58
C HIS A 170 5.68 -15.81 23.00
N MET A 171 6.94 -15.74 22.59
CA MET A 171 7.65 -16.83 21.91
C MET A 171 8.03 -17.94 22.89
N ARG A 172 8.28 -19.14 22.36
CA ARG A 172 9.02 -20.17 23.11
C ARG A 172 10.50 -19.83 23.05
N PHE A 173 11.18 -19.95 24.17
CA PHE A 173 12.63 -19.81 24.28
C PHE A 173 13.21 -20.99 25.04
N ARG A 174 14.52 -21.19 24.92
CA ARG A 174 15.25 -22.10 25.80
C ARG A 174 15.08 -21.71 27.25
N ASP A 175 15.20 -22.69 28.13
CA ASP A 175 15.15 -22.45 29.57
C ASP A 175 16.17 -21.37 29.95
N LYS A 176 15.69 -20.38 30.71
CA LYS A 176 16.47 -19.22 31.17
C LYS A 176 17.25 -18.48 30.07
N LEU A 177 16.79 -18.53 28.82
CA LEU A 177 17.47 -17.93 27.66
C LEU A 177 18.92 -18.42 27.49
N GLU A 178 19.20 -19.68 27.81
CA GLU A 178 20.55 -20.26 27.69
C GLU A 178 21.16 -20.05 26.28
N GLY A 179 22.26 -19.30 26.22
CA GLY A 179 22.94 -18.95 24.95
C GLY A 179 22.17 -17.98 24.06
N VAL A 180 21.02 -17.46 24.51
CA VAL A 180 20.15 -16.56 23.76
C VAL A 180 20.31 -15.13 24.27
N THR A 181 20.61 -14.21 23.36
CA THR A 181 20.65 -12.77 23.64
C THR A 181 19.45 -12.10 22.94
N PRO A 182 18.49 -11.52 23.68
CA PRO A 182 17.47 -10.67 23.09
C PRO A 182 18.10 -9.48 22.38
N ILE A 183 17.73 -9.26 21.11
CA ILE A 183 18.26 -8.18 20.26
C ILE A 183 17.28 -7.02 20.17
N LEU A 184 16.01 -7.32 19.91
CA LEU A 184 14.92 -6.36 19.94
C LEU A 184 13.88 -6.81 20.95
N SER A 185 13.48 -5.88 21.82
CA SER A 185 12.40 -6.11 22.78
C SER A 185 11.52 -4.87 22.89
N ALA A 186 10.21 -5.10 22.97
CA ALA A 186 9.22 -4.04 23.11
C ALA A 186 8.10 -4.51 24.04
N VAL A 187 7.40 -3.57 24.68
CA VAL A 187 6.20 -3.88 25.47
C VAL A 187 5.01 -3.82 24.51
N ALA A 188 4.31 -4.94 24.35
CA ALA A 188 3.13 -5.00 23.50
C ALA A 188 1.95 -4.29 24.21
N PRO A 189 1.23 -3.38 23.53
CA PRO A 189 0.11 -2.68 24.14
C PRO A 189 -1.12 -3.59 24.28
N GLU A 190 -2.02 -3.30 25.23
CA GLU A 190 -3.26 -4.08 25.43
C GLU A 190 -4.13 -4.19 24.16
N SER A 191 -4.04 -3.21 23.26
CA SER A 191 -4.73 -3.21 21.96
C SER A 191 -4.39 -4.43 21.10
N THR A 192 -3.22 -5.05 21.30
CA THR A 192 -2.82 -6.29 20.62
C THR A 192 -3.68 -7.50 21.00
N MET A 193 -4.41 -7.43 22.12
CA MET A 193 -5.20 -8.53 22.68
C MET A 193 -6.70 -8.45 22.38
N ARG A 194 -7.14 -7.60 21.45
CA ARG A 194 -8.57 -7.44 21.09
C ARG A 194 -9.19 -8.67 20.42
N ARG A 195 -8.40 -9.45 19.67
CA ARG A 195 -8.87 -10.67 19.00
C ARG A 195 -9.26 -11.75 20.04
N ARG A 196 -10.24 -12.60 19.71
CA ARG A 196 -10.61 -13.77 20.55
C ARG A 196 -9.43 -14.75 20.65
N ASN A 197 -9.44 -15.61 21.67
CA ASN A 197 -8.40 -16.64 21.82
C ASN A 197 -8.39 -17.58 20.60
N GLY A 198 -7.19 -18.01 20.20
CA GLY A 198 -7.00 -18.78 18.97
C GLY A 198 -5.53 -19.16 18.75
N ALA A 199 -5.26 -19.81 17.62
CA ALA A 199 -3.94 -20.34 17.29
C ALA A 199 -2.86 -19.24 17.19
N HIS A 200 -3.22 -18.03 16.76
CA HIS A 200 -2.27 -16.93 16.57
C HIS A 200 -2.69 -15.59 17.22
N SER A 201 -3.81 -15.57 17.94
CA SER A 201 -4.44 -14.33 18.40
C SER A 201 -4.38 -14.08 19.90
N GLY A 202 -4.49 -15.13 20.74
CA GLY A 202 -4.44 -14.96 22.19
C GLY A 202 -4.75 -16.22 22.99
N ASN A 203 -4.31 -16.22 24.25
CA ASN A 203 -4.59 -17.21 25.29
C ASN A 203 -4.46 -16.54 26.67
N ALA A 204 -4.77 -17.27 27.76
CA ALA A 204 -4.70 -16.70 29.11
C ALA A 204 -3.30 -16.22 29.53
N ALA A 205 -2.24 -16.94 29.13
CA ALA A 205 -0.87 -16.61 29.50
C ALA A 205 -0.37 -15.32 28.82
N VAL A 206 -0.55 -15.21 27.49
CA VAL A 206 -0.13 -14.00 26.75
C VAL A 206 -0.92 -12.77 27.19
N ARG A 207 -2.21 -12.91 27.48
CA ARG A 207 -3.02 -11.79 28.01
C ARG A 207 -2.51 -11.32 29.36
N ALA A 208 -2.18 -12.25 30.26
CA ALA A 208 -1.60 -11.90 31.56
C ALA A 208 -0.24 -11.21 31.42
N SER A 209 0.61 -11.68 30.49
CA SER A 209 1.92 -11.09 30.20
C SER A 209 1.80 -9.66 29.64
N VAL A 210 0.87 -9.44 28.69
CA VAL A 210 0.58 -8.10 28.14
C VAL A 210 0.01 -7.17 29.20
N ALA A 211 -0.97 -7.61 30.00
CA ALA A 211 -1.57 -6.80 31.06
C ALA A 211 -0.56 -6.39 32.14
N LYS A 212 0.46 -7.23 32.40
CA LYS A 212 1.56 -6.92 33.30
C LYS A 212 2.60 -5.97 32.70
N GLY A 213 2.58 -5.77 31.38
CA GLY A 213 3.58 -4.99 30.66
C GLY A 213 4.94 -5.70 30.56
N ASP A 214 4.96 -7.04 30.56
CA ASP A 214 6.20 -7.79 30.41
C ASP A 214 6.83 -7.51 29.02
N LEU A 215 8.17 -7.35 29.00
CA LEU A 215 8.92 -7.17 27.77
C LEU A 215 8.80 -8.39 26.85
N GLN A 216 8.50 -8.14 25.59
CA GLN A 216 8.40 -9.14 24.55
C GLN A 216 9.64 -9.12 23.65
N HIS A 217 10.28 -10.27 23.47
CA HIS A 217 11.45 -10.41 22.60
C HIS A 217 11.03 -10.76 21.17
N VAL A 218 11.30 -9.86 20.22
CA VAL A 218 10.86 -9.96 18.80
C VAL A 218 12.02 -10.15 17.83
N ALA A 219 13.25 -10.04 18.32
CA ALA A 219 14.46 -10.48 17.64
C ALA A 219 15.46 -11.00 18.66
N TRP A 220 16.19 -12.06 18.35
CA TRP A 220 17.16 -12.65 19.27
C TRP A 220 18.30 -13.35 18.52
N ALA A 221 19.46 -13.40 19.17
CA ALA A 221 20.65 -14.09 18.70
C ALA A 221 20.89 -15.33 19.57
N ARG A 222 21.39 -16.41 18.95
CA ARG A 222 21.79 -17.64 19.63
C ARG A 222 23.25 -17.95 19.31
N GLU A 223 24.06 -18.11 20.35
CA GLU A 223 25.37 -18.73 20.21
C GLU A 223 25.29 -20.19 20.65
N ARG A 224 25.73 -21.10 19.78
CA ARG A 224 25.65 -22.55 20.00
C ARG A 224 27.00 -23.08 20.49
N PRO A 225 27.04 -24.11 21.35
CA PRO A 225 28.30 -24.66 21.86
C PRO A 225 29.26 -25.17 20.78
N ASP A 226 28.75 -25.57 19.61
CA ASP A 226 29.54 -25.97 18.44
C ASP A 226 30.12 -24.77 17.66
N GLY A 227 30.00 -23.57 18.21
CA GLY A 227 30.41 -22.32 17.58
C GLY A 227 29.47 -21.84 16.47
N GLY A 228 28.34 -22.53 16.22
CA GLY A 228 27.30 -22.07 15.31
C GLY A 228 26.54 -20.85 15.86
N ARG A 229 25.93 -20.07 14.96
CA ARG A 229 25.17 -18.86 15.31
C ARG A 229 23.77 -18.91 14.73
N GLY A 230 22.78 -18.57 15.54
CA GLY A 230 21.36 -18.55 15.18
C GLY A 230 20.76 -17.16 15.33
N PHE A 231 19.79 -16.81 14.50
CA PHE A 231 19.04 -15.55 14.62
C PHE A 231 17.56 -15.79 14.32
N GLY A 232 16.69 -15.37 15.23
CA GLY A 232 15.26 -15.32 15.00
C GLY A 232 14.77 -13.88 14.97
N PHE A 233 13.90 -13.57 14.02
CA PHE A 233 13.37 -12.23 13.79
C PHE A 233 11.92 -12.30 13.36
N THR A 234 11.01 -11.64 14.10
CA THR A 234 9.57 -11.77 13.83
C THR A 234 9.03 -10.72 12.87
N GLY A 235 9.79 -9.65 12.58
CA GLY A 235 9.41 -8.65 11.58
C GLY A 235 9.63 -9.12 10.14
N GLY A 236 9.11 -8.36 9.17
CA GLY A 236 9.21 -8.68 7.76
C GLY A 236 7.89 -9.16 7.15
N HIS A 237 6.75 -8.84 7.74
CA HIS A 237 5.45 -9.01 7.08
C HIS A 237 5.36 -8.07 5.89
N VAL A 238 5.66 -6.79 6.14
CA VAL A 238 5.54 -5.68 5.18
C VAL A 238 6.85 -5.49 4.43
N HIS A 239 6.90 -5.80 3.13
CA HIS A 239 8.12 -5.70 2.32
C HIS A 239 8.68 -4.27 2.24
N TRP A 240 7.80 -3.27 2.36
CA TRP A 240 8.19 -1.86 2.35
C TRP A 240 9.04 -1.45 3.56
N ASN A 241 8.98 -2.21 4.66
CA ASN A 241 9.80 -1.97 5.85
C ASN A 241 11.31 -2.14 5.59
N TRP A 242 11.71 -2.82 4.51
CA TRP A 242 13.10 -2.81 4.05
C TRP A 242 13.59 -1.42 3.64
N GLY A 243 12.69 -0.45 3.43
CA GLY A 243 13.01 0.96 3.25
C GLY A 243 13.58 1.63 4.50
N ASP A 244 13.19 1.20 5.70
CA ASP A 244 13.72 1.75 6.95
C ASP A 244 15.18 1.34 7.16
N GLU A 245 16.03 2.34 7.42
CA GLU A 245 17.47 2.14 7.56
C GLU A 245 17.82 1.22 8.74
N ASN A 246 17.18 1.40 9.91
CA ASN A 246 17.55 0.69 11.13
C ASN A 246 17.03 -0.75 11.09
N PHE A 247 15.81 -0.96 10.62
CA PHE A 247 15.21 -2.27 10.41
C PHE A 247 16.04 -3.11 9.43
N ARG A 248 16.36 -2.55 8.25
CA ARG A 248 17.20 -3.21 7.24
C ARG A 248 18.61 -3.47 7.76
N LYS A 249 19.26 -2.48 8.37
CA LYS A 249 20.63 -2.61 8.88
C LYS A 249 20.76 -3.67 9.97
N LEU A 250 19.79 -3.76 10.88
CA LEU A 250 19.75 -4.81 11.89
C LEU A 250 19.76 -6.21 11.26
N VAL A 251 18.90 -6.45 10.26
CA VAL A 251 18.81 -7.75 9.59
C VAL A 251 20.08 -8.05 8.78
N LEU A 252 20.64 -7.07 8.07
CA LEU A 252 21.92 -7.24 7.37
C LEU A 252 23.07 -7.57 8.33
N ASN A 253 23.15 -6.87 9.46
CA ASN A 253 24.12 -7.15 10.51
C ASN A 253 23.94 -8.55 11.10
N ALA A 254 22.69 -8.99 11.30
CA ALA A 254 22.37 -10.33 11.77
C ALA A 254 22.83 -11.40 10.79
N ILE A 255 22.56 -11.21 9.49
CA ILE A 255 22.99 -12.16 8.45
C ILE A 255 24.51 -12.25 8.37
N ALA A 256 25.22 -11.11 8.41
CA ALA A 256 26.67 -11.08 8.47
C ALA A 256 27.21 -11.78 9.73
N TRP A 257 26.60 -11.51 10.88
CA TRP A 257 26.99 -12.10 12.16
C TRP A 257 26.79 -13.62 12.19
N VAL A 258 25.67 -14.16 11.71
CA VAL A 258 25.45 -15.62 11.65
C VAL A 258 26.40 -16.28 10.65
N ALA A 259 26.77 -15.60 9.57
CA ALA A 259 27.79 -16.03 8.62
C ALA A 259 29.23 -15.95 9.16
N LYS A 260 29.40 -15.47 10.41
CA LYS A 260 30.70 -15.25 11.05
C LYS A 260 31.58 -14.28 10.25
N ALA A 261 30.97 -13.34 9.55
CA ALA A 261 31.65 -12.21 8.95
C ALA A 261 31.75 -11.07 9.96
N ASP A 262 32.75 -10.21 9.76
CA ASP A 262 32.91 -9.01 10.59
C ASP A 262 31.77 -8.02 10.29
N VAL A 263 31.03 -7.65 11.33
CA VAL A 263 30.02 -6.59 11.24
C VAL A 263 30.72 -5.26 11.47
N PRO A 264 30.68 -4.31 10.51
CA PRO A 264 31.30 -3.01 10.69
C PRO A 264 30.72 -2.27 11.91
N SER A 265 31.52 -1.43 12.57
CA SER A 265 31.07 -0.65 13.73
C SER A 265 29.89 0.29 13.43
N GLY A 266 29.80 0.79 12.19
CA GLY A 266 28.66 1.55 11.66
C GLY A 266 27.51 0.71 11.10
N GLY A 267 27.60 -0.62 11.22
CA GLY A 267 26.73 -1.60 10.59
C GLY A 267 27.05 -1.81 9.11
N VAL A 268 26.42 -2.82 8.50
CA VAL A 268 26.55 -3.12 7.07
C VAL A 268 26.08 -1.90 6.26
N PRO A 269 26.94 -1.30 5.43
CA PRO A 269 26.55 -0.17 4.58
C PRO A 269 25.42 -0.57 3.62
N SER A 270 24.32 0.18 3.64
CA SER A 270 23.22 0.00 2.70
C SER A 270 22.59 1.35 2.38
N ALA A 271 22.35 1.60 1.09
CA ALA A 271 21.60 2.78 0.66
C ALA A 271 20.10 2.57 0.93
N ASN A 272 19.36 3.66 1.15
CA ASN A 272 17.91 3.59 1.21
C ASN A 272 17.37 3.22 -0.16
N PRO A 273 16.61 2.12 -0.29
CA PRO A 273 16.10 1.68 -1.57
C PRO A 273 14.96 2.59 -2.03
N SER A 274 14.82 2.76 -3.35
CA SER A 274 13.57 3.30 -3.90
C SER A 274 12.46 2.24 -3.83
N LYS A 275 11.20 2.68 -3.88
CA LYS A 275 10.05 1.77 -4.02
C LYS A 275 10.22 0.89 -5.26
N ASP A 276 10.71 1.43 -6.37
CA ASP A 276 10.98 0.67 -7.59
C ASP A 276 12.05 -0.41 -7.40
N GLU A 277 13.09 -0.17 -6.59
CA GLU A 277 14.10 -1.18 -6.28
C GLU A 277 13.51 -2.33 -5.46
N LEU A 278 12.64 -2.02 -4.49
CA LEU A 278 11.91 -3.03 -3.71
C LEU A 278 10.91 -3.80 -4.58
N VAL A 279 10.23 -3.14 -5.50
CA VAL A 279 9.32 -3.76 -6.48
C VAL A 279 10.07 -4.60 -7.51
N ALA A 280 11.22 -4.14 -8.00
CA ALA A 280 12.07 -4.90 -8.91
C ALA A 280 12.60 -6.18 -8.23
N ALA A 281 12.93 -6.06 -6.93
CA ALA A 281 13.25 -7.19 -6.11
C ALA A 281 12.05 -8.14 -5.96
N ILE A 282 10.79 -7.72 -5.99
CA ILE A 282 9.65 -8.66 -6.07
C ILE A 282 9.60 -9.36 -7.45
N LYS A 283 9.74 -8.60 -8.54
CA LYS A 283 9.49 -9.07 -9.93
C LYS A 283 10.57 -9.96 -10.59
N GLY A 284 11.46 -10.61 -9.84
CA GLY A 284 12.51 -11.46 -10.44
C GLY A 284 13.67 -10.71 -11.10
N LYS A 285 13.63 -9.38 -11.22
CA LYS A 285 14.60 -8.61 -12.02
C LYS A 285 15.94 -8.43 -11.29
N LYS A 286 17.06 -8.45 -12.03
CA LYS A 286 18.38 -8.12 -11.49
C LYS A 286 18.37 -6.67 -10.97
N VAL A 287 18.63 -6.48 -9.68
CA VAL A 287 18.89 -5.15 -9.11
C VAL A 287 20.11 -4.57 -9.83
N SER A 288 19.97 -3.38 -10.42
CA SER A 288 20.96 -2.75 -11.29
C SER A 288 22.34 -2.60 -10.63
N LYS A 289 23.41 -2.94 -11.36
CA LYS A 289 24.83 -2.73 -10.94
C LYS A 289 25.34 -1.31 -11.14
N LYS A 290 24.56 -0.40 -11.73
CA LYS A 290 24.96 1.01 -11.90
C LYS A 290 24.16 1.88 -10.94
N ALA A 291 24.88 2.64 -10.12
CA ALA A 291 24.31 3.74 -9.36
C ALA A 291 23.69 4.72 -10.37
N GLY A 292 22.36 4.71 -10.46
CA GLY A 292 21.64 5.82 -11.06
C GLY A 292 21.93 7.05 -10.22
N LYS A 293 22.63 8.04 -10.78
CA LYS A 293 22.49 9.40 -10.29
C LYS A 293 21.04 9.79 -10.55
N LEU A 294 20.21 9.72 -9.54
CA LEU A 294 18.98 10.49 -9.48
C LEU A 294 19.19 11.55 -8.40
N THR A 295 18.98 12.78 -8.84
CA THR A 295 19.01 14.02 -8.07
C THR A 295 18.23 13.83 -6.77
N PRO A 296 18.74 14.32 -5.62
CA PRO A 296 18.01 14.24 -4.36
C PRO A 296 16.60 14.81 -4.54
N PRO A 297 15.57 14.30 -3.83
CA PRO A 297 14.29 14.98 -3.77
C PRO A 297 14.58 16.45 -3.42
N LYS A 298 14.07 17.40 -4.21
CA LYS A 298 14.31 18.82 -3.96
C LYS A 298 14.01 19.05 -2.48
N PRO A 299 14.97 19.55 -1.69
CA PRO A 299 14.71 19.80 -0.28
C PRO A 299 13.49 20.70 -0.20
N GLY A 300 12.46 20.24 0.52
CA GLY A 300 11.33 21.09 0.88
C GLY A 300 11.85 22.37 1.52
N VAL A 301 11.09 23.44 1.44
CA VAL A 301 11.51 24.72 2.05
C VAL A 301 11.70 24.47 3.54
N LYS A 302 12.77 25.03 4.14
CA LYS A 302 12.96 24.95 5.60
C LYS A 302 11.82 25.70 6.30
N PRO A 303 11.39 25.26 7.50
CA PRO A 303 10.38 26.01 8.23
C PRO A 303 10.91 27.40 8.57
N VAL A 304 10.08 28.42 8.34
CA VAL A 304 10.34 29.79 8.82
C VAL A 304 10.02 29.92 10.31
N PHE A 305 9.26 28.97 10.86
CA PHE A 305 9.02 28.81 12.29
C PHE A 305 9.07 27.34 12.70
N LYS A 306 9.67 27.05 13.84
CA LYS A 306 9.57 25.75 14.49
C LYS A 306 9.52 25.95 16.00
N SER A 307 8.45 25.49 16.65
CA SER A 307 8.32 25.58 18.10
C SER A 307 9.17 24.50 18.81
N PRO A 308 9.50 24.70 20.09
CA PRO A 308 9.71 23.58 21.01
C PRO A 308 8.47 22.67 21.03
N VAL A 309 8.61 21.44 21.55
CA VAL A 309 7.44 20.58 21.78
C VAL A 309 6.56 21.22 22.84
N VAL A 310 5.30 21.47 22.49
CA VAL A 310 4.26 22.00 23.38
C VAL A 310 3.58 20.82 24.06
N THR A 311 3.56 20.85 25.39
CA THR A 311 2.94 19.82 26.25
C THR A 311 1.98 20.48 27.24
N SER A 312 1.25 19.67 28.01
CA SER A 312 0.45 20.11 29.16
C SER A 312 1.27 20.87 30.22
N LEU A 313 2.60 20.71 30.24
CA LEU A 313 3.52 21.42 31.13
C LEU A 313 4.02 22.74 30.55
N THR A 314 3.77 23.00 29.27
CA THR A 314 4.14 24.28 28.65
C THR A 314 3.26 25.38 29.23
N PRO A 315 3.79 26.54 29.65
CA PRO A 315 2.98 27.62 30.22
C PRO A 315 1.82 28.02 29.29
N GLY A 316 0.59 27.85 29.76
CA GLY A 316 -0.63 28.09 28.98
C GLY A 316 -0.86 27.12 27.82
N CYS A 317 -0.22 25.94 27.85
CA CYS A 317 -0.31 24.87 26.85
C CYS A 317 -0.11 25.35 25.40
N SER A 318 0.66 26.42 25.20
CA SER A 318 0.73 27.12 23.92
C SER A 318 2.03 27.87 23.69
N ILE A 319 2.22 28.30 22.44
CA ILE A 319 3.32 29.12 21.98
C ILE A 319 2.81 30.21 21.05
N LYS A 320 3.38 31.42 21.19
CA LYS A 320 3.11 32.51 20.24
C LYS A 320 3.94 32.30 18.98
N VAL A 321 3.27 32.37 17.83
CA VAL A 321 3.88 32.34 16.51
C VAL A 321 3.82 33.75 15.95
N ASP A 322 4.97 34.29 15.55
CA ASP A 322 5.08 35.59 14.89
C ASP A 322 6.26 35.57 13.92
N VAL A 323 5.98 35.32 12.63
CA VAL A 323 7.01 35.09 11.62
C VAL A 323 6.87 35.97 10.39
N ASP A 324 8.02 36.34 9.82
CA ASP A 324 8.12 37.10 8.56
C ASP A 324 7.81 36.18 7.37
N ILE A 325 6.90 36.62 6.52
CA ILE A 325 6.45 35.93 5.30
C ILE A 325 6.55 36.86 4.07
N ARG A 326 7.33 37.95 4.15
CA ARG A 326 7.47 38.90 3.04
C ARG A 326 7.90 38.20 1.76
N GLY A 327 7.14 38.42 0.69
CA GLY A 327 7.38 37.82 -0.63
C GLY A 327 6.91 36.36 -0.77
N ALA A 328 6.39 35.74 0.29
CA ALA A 328 5.80 34.41 0.20
C ALA A 328 4.45 34.45 -0.54
N LYS A 329 4.22 33.45 -1.39
CA LYS A 329 2.94 33.25 -2.09
C LYS A 329 2.08 32.17 -1.44
N GLU A 330 2.68 31.38 -0.57
CA GLU A 330 2.06 30.21 0.06
C GLU A 330 2.42 30.18 1.54
N LEU A 331 1.51 29.65 2.35
CA LEU A 331 1.69 29.42 3.77
C LEU A 331 1.28 27.99 4.10
N TYR A 332 2.12 27.26 4.81
CA TYR A 332 1.79 25.94 5.35
C TYR A 332 1.88 25.98 6.87
N LEU A 333 0.81 25.55 7.53
CA LEU A 333 0.71 25.38 8.98
C LEU A 333 0.79 23.88 9.26
N VAL A 334 1.78 23.46 10.04
CA VAL A 334 2.03 22.04 10.34
C VAL A 334 2.03 21.81 11.84
N ALA A 335 1.21 20.88 12.32
CA ALA A 335 1.29 20.37 13.69
C ALA A 335 1.69 18.89 13.64
N SER A 336 2.78 18.52 14.30
CA SER A 336 3.30 17.14 14.30
C SER A 336 3.39 16.58 15.72
N ASP A 337 3.34 15.25 15.86
CA ASP A 337 3.65 14.52 17.09
C ASP A 337 4.96 15.02 17.70
N GLY A 338 4.92 15.36 18.99
CA GLY A 338 6.05 15.81 19.79
C GLY A 338 7.04 14.71 20.15
N GLY A 339 6.75 13.46 19.77
CA GLY A 339 7.67 12.33 19.84
C GLY A 339 7.21 11.22 20.80
N ASN A 340 5.98 11.28 21.30
CA ASN A 340 5.42 10.28 22.20
C ASN A 340 4.18 9.54 21.63
N GLY A 341 3.88 9.77 20.35
CA GLY A 341 2.68 9.26 19.70
C GLY A 341 1.52 10.23 19.85
N HIS A 342 0.69 10.31 18.82
CA HIS A 342 -0.29 11.38 18.69
C HIS A 342 -1.65 11.10 19.34
N SER A 343 -1.70 10.26 20.38
CA SER A 343 -2.96 9.93 21.05
C SER A 343 -3.43 11.12 21.87
N CYS A 344 -4.58 11.71 21.49
CA CYS A 344 -5.16 12.89 22.12
C CYS A 344 -4.38 14.20 21.86
N ASP A 345 -3.55 14.23 20.80
CA ASP A 345 -2.81 15.41 20.34
C ASP A 345 -3.71 16.36 19.54
N TRP A 346 -4.74 16.89 20.21
CA TRP A 346 -5.59 17.91 19.63
C TRP A 346 -4.84 19.23 19.69
N ALA A 347 -4.82 19.93 18.58
CA ALA A 347 -3.98 21.10 18.38
C ALA A 347 -4.78 22.20 17.70
N ASP A 348 -4.57 23.42 18.16
CA ASP A 348 -5.26 24.59 17.65
C ASP A 348 -4.26 25.60 17.13
N TRP A 349 -4.55 26.16 15.97
CA TRP A 349 -4.02 27.44 15.53
C TRP A 349 -5.03 28.51 15.93
N GLY A 350 -4.85 29.08 17.12
CA GLY A 350 -5.70 30.13 17.67
C GLY A 350 -5.39 31.50 17.09
N GLU A 351 -6.45 32.25 16.77
CA GLU A 351 -6.40 33.58 16.15
C GLU A 351 -5.41 33.73 14.97
N PRO A 352 -5.36 32.76 14.02
CA PRO A 352 -4.35 32.74 12.98
C PRO A 352 -4.67 33.83 11.96
N ARG A 353 -3.70 34.73 11.74
CA ARG A 353 -3.88 35.89 10.86
C ARG A 353 -2.61 36.32 10.14
N LEU A 354 -2.82 36.90 8.97
CA LEU A 354 -1.84 37.62 8.18
C LEU A 354 -1.85 39.10 8.56
N VAL A 355 -0.69 39.75 8.66
CA VAL A 355 -0.54 41.16 9.03
C VAL A 355 0.35 41.87 8.03
N GLY A 356 -0.04 43.05 7.56
CA GLY A 356 0.78 43.88 6.67
C GLY A 356 0.19 45.28 6.43
N PRO A 357 0.67 46.04 5.44
CA PRO A 357 0.20 47.39 5.13
C PRO A 357 -1.31 47.48 4.82
N LYS A 358 -1.94 46.37 4.43
CA LYS A 358 -3.39 46.28 4.19
C LYS A 358 -4.23 46.00 5.45
N GLY A 359 -3.61 45.95 6.63
CA GLY A 359 -4.24 45.58 7.89
C GLY A 359 -4.06 44.09 8.23
N GLU A 360 -5.01 43.52 8.95
CA GLU A 360 -5.02 42.10 9.32
C GLU A 360 -6.04 41.30 8.51
N LYS A 361 -5.70 40.04 8.17
CA LYS A 361 -6.62 39.09 7.54
C LYS A 361 -6.59 37.76 8.29
N LYS A 362 -7.75 37.35 8.82
CA LYS A 362 -7.89 36.07 9.51
C LYS A 362 -7.78 34.93 8.51
N LEU A 363 -7.05 33.87 8.85
CA LEU A 363 -6.99 32.65 8.03
C LEU A 363 -8.31 31.87 8.04
N THR A 364 -9.15 32.07 9.05
CA THR A 364 -10.52 31.52 9.10
C THR A 364 -11.48 32.17 8.10
N GLU A 365 -11.10 33.31 7.51
CA GLU A 365 -11.84 33.97 6.41
C GLU A 365 -11.23 33.68 5.03
N LEU A 366 -10.19 32.86 4.97
CA LEU A 366 -9.55 32.43 3.74
C LEU A 366 -9.90 30.97 3.47
N LYS A 367 -10.11 30.63 2.20
CA LYS A 367 -10.19 29.23 1.78
C LYS A 367 -8.75 28.69 1.73
N TRP A 368 -8.46 27.62 2.47
CA TRP A 368 -7.21 26.89 2.30
C TRP A 368 -7.18 26.21 0.94
N THR A 369 -5.99 25.99 0.39
CA THR A 369 -5.81 25.16 -0.81
C THR A 369 -5.89 23.68 -0.50
N SER A 370 -5.43 23.28 0.69
CA SER A 370 -5.53 21.91 1.18
C SER A 370 -5.44 21.90 2.71
N ALA A 371 -6.08 20.93 3.36
CA ALA A 371 -6.00 20.74 4.80
C ALA A 371 -6.08 19.25 5.14
N SER A 372 -5.24 18.78 6.05
CA SER A 372 -5.26 17.41 6.57
C SER A 372 -5.03 17.40 8.08
N SER A 373 -5.54 16.39 8.76
CA SER A 373 -5.47 16.23 10.22
C SER A 373 -5.44 14.75 10.58
N GLY A 374 -4.67 14.38 11.61
CA GLY A 374 -4.44 12.97 11.95
C GLY A 374 -5.65 12.26 12.57
N PHE A 375 -6.62 13.05 13.05
CA PHE A 375 -7.91 12.59 13.54
C PHE A 375 -8.95 13.68 13.25
N ASN A 376 -10.11 13.27 12.72
CA ASN A 376 -11.15 14.15 12.18
C ASN A 376 -10.61 15.21 11.20
N ASN A 377 -11.49 16.13 10.77
CA ASN A 377 -11.14 17.19 9.84
C ASN A 377 -10.59 18.41 10.55
N VAL A 378 -9.82 19.22 9.82
CA VAL A 378 -9.51 20.59 10.24
C VAL A 378 -10.81 21.38 10.27
N ARG A 379 -11.08 22.08 11.37
CA ARG A 379 -12.33 22.84 11.54
C ARG A 379 -12.05 24.31 11.78
N VAL A 380 -12.90 25.15 11.19
CA VAL A 380 -12.90 26.60 11.43
C VAL A 380 -13.74 26.89 12.67
N ASN A 381 -13.16 27.64 13.61
CA ASN A 381 -13.79 28.09 14.87
C ASN A 381 -14.30 26.96 15.78
N LYS A 382 -13.81 25.74 15.57
CA LYS A 382 -14.11 24.55 16.37
C LYS A 382 -12.86 23.70 16.47
N ASN A 383 -12.68 22.99 17.58
CA ASN A 383 -11.63 21.99 17.73
C ASN A 383 -11.90 20.77 16.82
N CYS A 384 -10.97 19.82 16.69
CA CYS A 384 -11.17 18.66 15.80
C CYS A 384 -12.35 17.75 16.23
N GLY A 385 -12.78 17.80 17.49
CA GLY A 385 -13.98 17.13 18.01
C GLY A 385 -15.31 17.78 17.61
N GLY A 386 -15.29 19.08 17.24
CA GLY A 386 -16.49 19.84 16.86
C GLY A 386 -17.01 20.80 17.95
N ASP A 387 -16.32 20.89 19.09
CA ASP A 387 -16.61 21.82 20.19
C ASP A 387 -15.86 23.14 20.01
N SER A 388 -16.08 24.09 20.93
CA SER A 388 -15.36 25.37 20.96
C SER A 388 -13.84 25.18 21.12
N LEU A 389 -13.05 25.99 20.40
CA LEU A 389 -11.59 26.03 20.52
C LEU A 389 -11.20 26.53 21.91
N ARG A 390 -10.36 25.77 22.61
CA ARG A 390 -9.91 26.13 23.95
C ARG A 390 -8.46 25.74 24.13
N ILE A 391 -7.61 26.71 24.49
CA ILE A 391 -6.18 26.49 24.72
C ILE A 391 -5.83 26.93 26.14
N GLY A 392 -5.35 26.01 26.97
CA GLY A 392 -4.93 26.30 28.34
C GLY A 392 -6.06 26.91 29.19
N ASP A 393 -7.26 26.31 29.11
CA ASP A 393 -8.50 26.71 29.79
C ASP A 393 -9.06 28.06 29.36
N LYS A 394 -8.62 28.59 28.21
CA LYS A 394 -9.13 29.85 27.65
C LYS A 394 -9.83 29.60 26.34
N ASP A 395 -11.05 30.14 26.21
CA ASP A 395 -11.78 30.15 24.96
C ASP A 395 -11.02 30.96 23.90
N ILE A 396 -10.89 30.38 22.71
CA ILE A 396 -10.29 31.02 21.55
C ILE A 396 -11.41 31.51 20.64
N PRO A 397 -11.51 32.82 20.38
CA PRO A 397 -12.67 33.42 19.71
C PRO A 397 -12.80 32.98 18.24
N TYR A 398 -11.69 32.65 17.58
CA TYR A 398 -11.64 32.09 16.25
C TYR A 398 -10.32 31.37 16.02
N GLY A 399 -10.31 30.36 15.17
CA GLY A 399 -9.10 29.60 14.88
C GLY A 399 -9.33 28.39 14.00
N LEU A 400 -8.28 27.59 13.87
CA LEU A 400 -8.30 26.34 13.11
C LEU A 400 -7.97 25.20 14.08
N GLY A 401 -8.96 24.36 14.37
CA GLY A 401 -8.79 23.19 15.21
C GLY A 401 -8.38 21.97 14.40
N THR A 402 -7.42 21.21 14.91
CA THR A 402 -6.81 20.07 14.21
C THR A 402 -6.32 19.02 15.22
N HIS A 403 -5.75 17.94 14.72
CA HIS A 403 -5.11 16.88 15.46
C HIS A 403 -3.78 16.53 14.81
N ALA A 404 -2.72 16.35 15.60
CA ALA A 404 -1.42 15.96 15.06
C ALA A 404 -1.47 14.51 14.50
N ASN A 405 -0.94 14.20 13.33
CA ASN A 405 -0.21 15.08 12.44
C ASN A 405 -1.15 15.81 11.47
N SER A 406 -0.92 17.10 11.24
CA SER A 406 -1.75 17.93 10.36
C SER A 406 -0.94 18.89 9.49
N VAL A 407 -1.50 19.23 8.33
CA VAL A 407 -0.98 20.23 7.39
C VAL A 407 -2.12 21.06 6.84
N ILE A 408 -2.03 22.38 6.91
CA ILE A 408 -2.98 23.31 6.29
C ILE A 408 -2.21 24.24 5.36
N ALA A 409 -2.58 24.27 4.08
CA ALA A 409 -1.92 25.08 3.05
C ALA A 409 -2.84 26.21 2.59
N TYR A 410 -2.29 27.41 2.42
CA TYR A 410 -2.99 28.60 1.94
C TYR A 410 -2.20 29.30 0.84
N LYS A 411 -2.92 29.94 -0.10
CA LYS A 411 -2.34 31.04 -0.89
C LYS A 411 -2.37 32.32 -0.07
N ILE A 412 -1.27 33.07 -0.10
CA ILE A 412 -1.15 34.36 0.60
C ILE A 412 -1.58 35.48 -0.36
N PRO A 413 -2.60 36.29 -0.03
CA PRO A 413 -2.93 37.46 -0.82
C PRO A 413 -1.80 38.51 -0.79
N PRO A 414 -1.59 39.30 -1.86
CA PRO A 414 -0.53 40.30 -1.89
C PRO A 414 -0.79 41.43 -0.89
N GLY A 415 0.26 41.86 -0.19
CA GLY A 415 0.22 42.97 0.78
C GLY A 415 0.19 42.56 2.25
N TYR A 416 0.46 41.29 2.56
CA TYR A 416 0.72 40.80 3.92
C TYR A 416 2.19 40.39 4.08
N GLU A 417 2.73 40.66 5.27
CA GLU A 417 4.18 40.58 5.53
C GLU A 417 4.52 39.68 6.71
N ARG A 418 3.57 39.44 7.63
CA ARG A 418 3.76 38.57 8.80
C ARG A 418 2.60 37.60 8.97
N PHE A 419 2.91 36.40 9.49
CA PHE A 419 1.91 35.47 10.00
C PHE A 419 1.99 35.44 11.53
N LYS A 420 0.84 35.56 12.20
CA LYS A 420 0.71 35.48 13.65
C LYS A 420 -0.38 34.49 14.07
N ALA A 421 -0.11 33.73 15.13
CA ALA A 421 -1.09 32.84 15.76
C ALA A 421 -0.69 32.53 17.22
N LEU A 422 -1.65 32.06 18.01
CA LEU A 422 -1.39 31.33 19.25
C LEU A 422 -1.56 29.84 18.94
N ALA A 423 -0.47 29.10 18.80
CA ALA A 423 -0.51 27.67 18.53
C ALA A 423 -0.47 26.90 19.86
N GLY A 424 -1.37 25.96 20.09
CA GLY A 424 -1.44 25.27 21.39
C GLY A 424 -2.21 23.97 21.36
N LEU A 425 -2.15 23.24 22.48
CA LEU A 425 -2.94 22.03 22.68
C LEU A 425 -4.38 22.42 22.98
N ASP A 426 -5.32 21.78 22.29
CA ASP A 426 -6.74 21.97 22.58
C ASP A 426 -7.14 21.21 23.85
N ASN A 427 -7.95 21.86 24.68
CA ASN A 427 -8.50 21.30 25.90
C ASN A 427 -9.29 20.01 25.65
N GLY A 428 -9.98 19.90 24.52
CA GLY A 428 -10.69 18.68 24.12
C GLY A 428 -9.78 17.46 23.94
N GLY A 429 -8.49 17.64 23.64
CA GLY A 429 -7.49 16.58 23.67
C GLY A 429 -6.89 16.38 25.06
N THR A 430 -6.48 17.47 25.70
CA THR A 430 -5.76 17.40 26.99
C THR A 430 -6.63 16.95 28.17
N GLU A 431 -7.96 17.07 28.07
CA GLU A 431 -8.92 16.63 29.10
C GLU A 431 -9.32 15.14 29.00
N GLN A 432 -8.78 14.39 28.03
CA GLN A 432 -9.11 12.95 27.83
C GLN A 432 -8.38 11.98 28.78
N GLY A 433 -8.07 12.42 29.99
CA GLY A 433 -7.41 11.60 31.01
C GLY A 433 -5.94 11.32 30.71
N ALA A 434 -5.52 10.05 30.77
CA ALA A 434 -4.11 9.69 30.72
C ALA A 434 -3.42 10.03 29.38
N CYS A 435 -4.15 9.91 28.25
CA CYS A 435 -3.62 10.32 26.95
C CYS A 435 -3.53 11.84 26.83
N GLY A 436 -4.53 12.58 27.32
CA GLY A 436 -4.56 14.04 27.29
C GLY A 436 -3.47 14.68 28.15
N ASN A 437 -3.17 14.09 29.32
CA ASN A 437 -2.05 14.51 30.16
C ASN A 437 -0.69 14.37 29.47
N ALA A 438 -0.59 13.44 28.52
CA ALA A 438 0.59 13.16 27.74
C ALA A 438 0.64 13.91 26.41
N SER A 439 -0.38 14.69 26.02
CA SER A 439 -0.39 15.34 24.70
C SER A 439 0.89 16.15 24.44
N SER A 440 1.49 15.96 23.28
CA SER A 440 2.72 16.62 22.89
C SER A 440 2.75 16.97 21.40
N VAL A 441 2.81 18.25 21.06
CA VAL A 441 2.71 18.70 19.66
C VAL A 441 3.82 19.70 19.34
N GLN A 442 4.43 19.57 18.16
CA GLN A 442 5.37 20.54 17.62
C GLN A 442 4.76 21.27 16.43
N PHE A 443 4.79 22.60 16.48
CA PHE A 443 4.21 23.47 15.46
C PHE A 443 5.30 24.02 14.54
N MET A 444 5.04 24.02 13.24
CA MET A 444 5.93 24.55 12.22
C MET A 444 5.15 25.39 11.20
N VAL A 445 5.82 26.39 10.65
CA VAL A 445 5.29 27.24 9.57
C VAL A 445 6.27 27.26 8.41
N TYR A 446 5.75 27.11 7.20
CA TYR A 446 6.53 27.17 5.96
C TYR A 446 5.94 28.20 4.99
N THR A 447 6.79 28.81 4.17
CA THR A 447 6.42 29.78 3.12
C THR A 447 6.45 29.17 1.71
N GLY A 448 6.40 27.84 1.64
CA GLY A 448 6.42 27.01 0.44
C GLY A 448 6.34 25.54 0.84
N ASN A 449 6.15 24.65 -0.13
CA ASN A 449 5.91 23.23 0.12
C ASN A 449 7.01 22.63 1.05
N PRO A 450 6.63 22.02 2.20
CA PRO A 450 7.57 21.47 3.18
C PRO A 450 8.29 20.20 2.69
N GLY A 451 7.93 19.69 1.52
CA GLY A 451 8.55 18.54 0.86
C GLY A 451 7.93 17.21 1.28
N SER A 452 8.07 16.21 0.41
CA SER A 452 7.46 14.88 0.57
C SER A 452 7.85 14.21 1.89
N ALA A 453 9.07 14.38 2.38
CA ALA A 453 9.49 13.79 3.66
C ALA A 453 8.65 14.28 4.87
N VAL A 454 8.26 15.56 4.89
CA VAL A 454 7.39 16.12 5.94
C VAL A 454 5.96 15.66 5.73
N LEU A 455 5.44 15.73 4.50
CA LEU A 455 4.07 15.33 4.17
C LEU A 455 3.82 13.82 4.41
N THR A 456 4.79 12.95 4.08
CA THR A 456 4.70 11.50 4.29
C THR A 456 4.84 11.12 5.78
N SER A 457 5.64 11.86 6.57
CA SER A 457 5.70 11.65 8.03
C SER A 457 4.39 11.99 8.74
N ILE A 458 3.53 12.80 8.09
CA ILE A 458 2.24 13.25 8.59
C ILE A 458 1.10 12.31 8.13
N GLY A 459 1.20 11.71 6.93
CA GLY A 459 0.23 10.74 6.41
C GLY A 459 0.42 9.27 6.84
N GLY A 460 1.45 8.96 7.63
CA GLY A 460 1.85 7.57 7.96
C GLY A 460 1.10 6.87 9.10
N GLY A 461 -0.10 7.31 9.46
CA GLY A 461 -0.91 6.71 10.52
C GLY A 461 -2.17 6.04 9.98
N GLY A 462 -2.12 4.74 9.67
CA GLY A 462 -3.34 3.99 9.37
C GLY A 462 -3.13 2.56 8.90
N GLY A 463 -3.36 1.59 9.78
CA GLY A 463 -3.36 0.16 9.46
C GLY A 463 -3.75 -0.72 10.65
N GLY A 464 -4.81 -0.34 11.38
CA GLY A 464 -5.38 -1.13 12.47
C GLY A 464 -6.84 -0.74 12.69
N GLY A 465 -7.75 -1.57 12.19
CA GLY A 465 -9.19 -1.32 12.17
C GLY A 465 -9.77 -0.86 13.52
N GLY A 466 -10.22 0.38 13.51
CA GLY A 466 -11.02 1.08 14.50
C GLY A 466 -11.30 2.45 13.91
N GLY A 467 -12.46 2.60 13.28
CA GLY A 467 -12.79 3.63 12.28
C GLY A 467 -12.13 5.00 12.50
N GLY A 468 -11.41 5.46 11.48
CA GLY A 468 -10.68 6.73 11.51
C GLY A 468 -9.79 6.93 10.28
N ALA A 469 -10.25 7.79 9.37
CA ALA A 469 -9.50 8.63 8.42
C ALA A 469 -8.39 8.04 7.51
N ALA A 470 -8.25 6.71 7.41
CA ALA A 470 -8.14 6.07 6.08
C ALA A 470 -9.55 5.80 5.48
N ASP A 471 -10.59 6.20 6.23
CA ASP A 471 -12.01 6.01 5.95
C ASP A 471 -12.76 7.33 5.65
N SER A 472 -12.07 8.42 5.26
CA SER A 472 -12.80 9.54 4.67
C SER A 472 -13.36 9.08 3.33
N ARG A 473 -14.68 8.95 3.26
CA ARG A 473 -15.42 8.80 2.00
C ARG A 473 -15.83 10.15 1.44
N GLU A 474 -15.27 11.25 1.97
CA GLU A 474 -15.52 12.57 1.41
C GLU A 474 -14.82 12.65 0.04
N PRO A 475 -15.56 12.96 -1.04
CA PRO A 475 -15.02 12.90 -2.39
C PRO A 475 -13.76 13.73 -2.63
N GLY A 476 -13.64 14.88 -1.95
CA GLY A 476 -12.48 15.77 -2.07
C GLY A 476 -11.16 15.18 -1.58
N ASP A 477 -11.20 14.12 -0.75
CA ASP A 477 -10.01 13.45 -0.22
C ASP A 477 -9.53 12.31 -1.13
N ALA A 478 -10.34 11.88 -2.11
CA ALA A 478 -10.04 10.74 -2.98
C ALA A 478 -8.75 10.92 -3.80
N LEU A 479 -8.40 12.16 -4.13
CA LEU A 479 -7.21 12.49 -4.93
C LEU A 479 -5.91 12.34 -4.15
N ALA A 480 -5.95 12.48 -2.82
CA ALA A 480 -4.74 12.50 -1.99
C ALA A 480 -3.99 11.16 -1.99
N GLY A 481 -4.66 10.07 -2.36
CA GLY A 481 -4.08 8.72 -2.49
C GLY A 481 -3.56 8.37 -3.88
N LEU A 482 -3.73 9.23 -4.89
CA LEU A 482 -3.32 8.93 -6.27
C LEU A 482 -1.88 9.36 -6.54
N ASP A 483 -1.06 8.43 -7.03
CA ASP A 483 0.24 8.73 -7.63
C ASP A 483 0.01 9.14 -9.10
N VAL A 484 0.06 10.45 -9.39
CA VAL A 484 -0.19 11.00 -10.73
C VAL A 484 1.13 11.29 -11.45
N HIS A 485 1.23 10.93 -12.73
CA HIS A 485 2.40 11.25 -13.56
C HIS A 485 2.57 12.78 -13.67
N ALA A 486 3.82 13.27 -13.75
CA ALA A 486 4.09 14.72 -13.69
C ALA A 486 3.45 15.55 -14.82
N ASP A 487 3.11 14.92 -15.93
CA ASP A 487 2.45 15.54 -17.09
C ASP A 487 0.92 15.43 -17.06
N LEU A 488 0.35 14.84 -15.99
CA LEU A 488 -1.08 14.68 -15.78
C LEU A 488 -1.52 15.45 -14.54
N ASP A 489 -2.75 15.95 -14.55
CA ASP A 489 -3.44 16.48 -13.38
C ASP A 489 -4.62 15.57 -13.05
N ALA A 490 -4.95 15.45 -11.76
CA ALA A 490 -6.09 14.67 -11.30
C ALA A 490 -6.98 15.54 -10.42
N THR A 491 -8.23 15.73 -10.85
CA THR A 491 -9.25 16.52 -10.17
C THR A 491 -10.49 15.66 -9.92
N LEU A 492 -11.30 16.06 -8.93
CA LEU A 492 -12.58 15.41 -8.68
C LEU A 492 -13.62 16.01 -9.63
N PHE A 493 -14.08 15.21 -10.60
CA PHE A 493 -15.09 15.65 -11.56
C PHE A 493 -16.52 15.59 -11.00
N ALA A 494 -16.91 14.46 -10.38
CA ALA A 494 -18.24 14.26 -9.82
C ALA A 494 -18.21 13.25 -8.66
N SER A 495 -19.21 13.30 -7.79
CA SER A 495 -19.33 12.42 -6.63
C SER A 495 -20.75 12.28 -6.13
N GLU A 496 -20.97 11.50 -5.08
CA GLU A 496 -22.24 11.50 -4.35
C GLU A 496 -22.57 12.92 -3.83
N PRO A 497 -23.86 13.33 -3.84
CA PRO A 497 -25.03 12.56 -4.29
C PRO A 497 -25.31 12.62 -5.80
N THR A 498 -24.51 13.37 -6.60
CA THR A 498 -24.71 13.53 -8.05
C THR A 498 -24.68 12.18 -8.78
N ILE A 499 -23.73 11.32 -8.40
CA ILE A 499 -23.58 9.94 -8.89
C ILE A 499 -23.26 9.02 -7.70
N VAL A 500 -23.83 7.82 -7.64
CA VAL A 500 -23.69 6.93 -6.45
C VAL A 500 -23.19 5.50 -6.74
N SER A 501 -23.06 5.09 -8.01
CA SER A 501 -22.61 3.74 -8.40
C SER A 501 -22.25 3.65 -9.89
N PRO A 502 -21.16 4.30 -10.36
CA PRO A 502 -20.74 4.22 -11.75
C PRO A 502 -20.16 2.83 -12.08
N THR A 503 -20.62 2.20 -13.17
CA THR A 503 -20.08 0.92 -13.67
C THR A 503 -19.30 1.02 -14.97
N ASN A 504 -19.65 1.99 -15.81
CA ASN A 504 -18.98 2.29 -17.08
C ASN A 504 -19.28 3.75 -17.48
N LEU A 505 -18.43 4.36 -18.31
CA LEU A 505 -18.61 5.72 -18.80
C LEU A 505 -18.09 5.88 -20.24
N ASP A 506 -18.62 6.89 -20.94
CA ASP A 506 -18.08 7.38 -22.21
C ASP A 506 -18.13 8.92 -22.25
N ILE A 507 -17.37 9.53 -23.15
CA ILE A 507 -17.31 10.99 -23.33
C ILE A 507 -17.78 11.33 -24.74
N ASP A 508 -18.84 12.12 -24.83
CA ASP A 508 -19.37 12.50 -26.14
C ASP A 508 -18.55 13.61 -26.81
N HIS A 509 -18.86 13.89 -28.08
CA HIS A 509 -18.20 14.94 -28.88
C HIS A 509 -18.34 16.36 -28.31
N ARG A 510 -19.20 16.58 -27.30
CA ARG A 510 -19.38 17.86 -26.59
C ARG A 510 -18.60 17.91 -25.29
N GLY A 511 -17.86 16.85 -24.94
CA GLY A 511 -17.08 16.74 -23.71
C GLY A 511 -17.91 16.37 -22.48
N ARG A 512 -19.17 15.93 -22.66
CA ARG A 512 -20.03 15.51 -21.55
C ARG A 512 -19.73 14.06 -21.17
N VAL A 513 -19.77 13.76 -19.88
CA VAL A 513 -19.50 12.41 -19.36
C VAL A 513 -20.82 11.67 -19.18
N TRP A 514 -20.98 10.56 -19.90
CA TRP A 514 -22.13 9.68 -19.85
C TRP A 514 -21.82 8.47 -18.99
N ILE A 515 -22.68 8.13 -18.03
CA ILE A 515 -22.40 7.13 -17.00
C ILE A 515 -23.52 6.11 -16.91
N CYS A 516 -23.17 4.82 -16.90
CA CYS A 516 -24.04 3.76 -16.41
C CYS A 516 -24.07 3.82 -14.88
N GLU A 517 -25.17 4.29 -14.29
CA GLU A 517 -25.34 4.30 -12.83
C GLU A 517 -26.21 3.12 -12.38
N VAL A 518 -25.55 2.12 -11.80
CA VAL A 518 -26.12 0.80 -11.50
C VAL A 518 -26.19 0.59 -10.00
N VAL A 519 -27.39 0.73 -9.43
CA VAL A 519 -27.66 0.50 -8.01
C VAL A 519 -28.38 -0.82 -7.76
N ASN A 520 -29.01 -1.40 -8.78
CA ASN A 520 -29.82 -2.62 -8.71
C ASN A 520 -29.02 -3.92 -8.93
N TYR A 521 -27.69 -3.89 -8.82
CA TYR A 521 -26.86 -5.07 -9.08
C TYR A 521 -27.05 -6.19 -8.03
N ARG A 522 -27.35 -7.40 -8.52
CA ARG A 522 -27.44 -8.68 -7.77
C ARG A 522 -28.27 -8.58 -6.49
N ARG A 523 -27.63 -8.62 -5.32
CA ARG A 523 -28.28 -8.59 -4.00
C ARG A 523 -29.01 -7.27 -3.74
N ASN A 524 -28.73 -6.23 -4.52
CA ASN A 524 -29.41 -4.94 -4.45
C ASN A 524 -30.55 -4.81 -5.47
N ASN A 525 -30.93 -5.89 -6.16
CA ASN A 525 -32.01 -5.85 -7.15
C ASN A 525 -33.30 -5.28 -6.54
N GLY A 526 -33.88 -4.27 -7.19
CA GLY A 526 -35.07 -3.55 -6.71
C GLY A 526 -34.79 -2.45 -5.69
N ARG A 527 -33.52 -2.15 -5.36
CA ARG A 527 -33.15 -1.02 -4.48
C ARG A 527 -33.64 0.33 -5.02
N ARG A 528 -33.68 0.48 -6.34
CA ARG A 528 -34.29 1.59 -7.06
C ARG A 528 -35.47 1.06 -7.90
N PRO A 529 -36.72 1.30 -7.47
CA PRO A 529 -37.91 0.77 -8.13
C PRO A 529 -38.05 1.14 -9.61
N GLU A 530 -37.56 2.32 -9.99
CA GLU A 530 -37.61 2.84 -11.36
C GLU A 530 -36.61 2.13 -12.30
N GLY A 531 -35.62 1.43 -11.74
CA GLY A 531 -34.51 0.82 -12.48
C GLY A 531 -33.24 1.67 -12.51
N ASP A 532 -32.16 1.05 -12.97
CA ASP A 532 -30.88 1.72 -13.20
C ASP A 532 -31.00 2.76 -14.33
N ARG A 533 -30.02 3.66 -14.41
CA ARG A 533 -30.12 4.85 -15.29
C ARG A 533 -28.82 5.14 -16.01
N ILE A 534 -28.97 5.76 -17.19
CA ILE A 534 -27.90 6.42 -17.93
C ILE A 534 -27.95 7.91 -17.59
N VAL A 535 -26.87 8.43 -17.02
CA VAL A 535 -26.75 9.83 -16.58
C VAL A 535 -25.76 10.58 -17.45
N ILE A 536 -26.08 11.82 -17.78
CA ILE A 536 -25.19 12.75 -18.48
C ILE A 536 -24.74 13.79 -17.48
N LEU A 537 -23.43 13.92 -17.30
CA LEU A 537 -22.79 14.95 -16.49
C LEU A 537 -22.11 15.97 -17.41
N GLU A 538 -22.31 17.24 -17.12
CA GLU A 538 -21.78 18.37 -17.90
C GLU A 538 -21.05 19.33 -16.97
N ASP A 539 -19.87 19.75 -17.42
CA ASP A 539 -19.12 20.90 -16.90
C ASP A 539 -19.39 22.05 -17.87
N SER A 540 -20.17 23.04 -17.45
CA SER A 540 -20.62 24.11 -18.35
C SER A 540 -19.79 25.39 -18.24
N ASP A 541 -18.89 25.48 -17.27
CA ASP A 541 -17.97 26.60 -17.09
C ASP A 541 -16.49 26.25 -17.35
N GLY A 542 -16.19 24.97 -17.57
CA GLY A 542 -14.88 24.46 -17.97
C GLY A 542 -13.88 24.37 -16.82
N ASP A 543 -14.34 24.31 -15.57
CA ASP A 543 -13.48 24.24 -14.39
C ASP A 543 -12.99 22.82 -14.04
N GLY A 544 -13.45 21.81 -14.80
CA GLY A 544 -13.13 20.40 -14.59
C GLY A 544 -14.00 19.72 -13.54
N VAL A 545 -15.12 20.32 -13.14
CA VAL A 545 -16.12 19.78 -12.21
C VAL A 545 -17.49 19.79 -12.87
N SER A 546 -18.26 18.70 -12.73
CA SER A 546 -19.62 18.68 -13.27
C SER A 546 -20.54 19.61 -12.47
N ASP A 547 -21.23 20.53 -13.14
CA ASP A 547 -22.22 21.43 -12.55
C ASP A 547 -23.67 21.03 -12.87
N LYS A 548 -23.86 20.19 -13.89
CA LYS A 548 -25.17 19.72 -14.36
C LYS A 548 -25.20 18.21 -14.44
N SER A 549 -26.37 17.65 -14.11
CA SER A 549 -26.68 16.24 -14.30
C SER A 549 -28.08 16.08 -14.89
N LYS A 550 -28.25 15.18 -15.85
CA LYS A 550 -29.56 14.80 -16.40
C LYS A 550 -29.63 13.30 -16.66
N VAL A 551 -30.84 12.75 -16.59
CA VAL A 551 -31.09 11.33 -16.89
C VAL A 551 -31.50 11.21 -18.34
N PHE A 552 -30.72 10.48 -19.13
CA PHE A 552 -31.01 10.19 -20.53
C PHE A 552 -32.06 9.08 -20.67
N TYR A 553 -31.86 8.00 -19.92
CA TYR A 553 -32.76 6.86 -19.87
C TYR A 553 -32.73 6.21 -18.49
N GLN A 554 -33.87 5.69 -18.05
CA GLN A 554 -33.99 4.95 -16.80
C GLN A 554 -35.03 3.83 -16.96
N GLY A 555 -34.67 2.62 -16.55
CA GLY A 555 -35.56 1.48 -16.70
C GLY A 555 -35.00 0.19 -16.09
N ARG A 556 -35.91 -0.72 -15.74
CA ARG A 556 -35.57 -2.04 -15.15
C ARG A 556 -34.91 -2.98 -16.16
N ASP A 557 -35.07 -2.69 -17.44
CA ASP A 557 -34.50 -3.43 -18.57
C ASP A 557 -33.01 -3.12 -18.81
N ILE A 558 -32.49 -2.08 -18.17
CA ILE A 558 -31.04 -1.75 -18.13
C ILE A 558 -30.43 -1.95 -16.74
N ASP A 559 -31.11 -2.69 -15.85
CA ASP A 559 -30.54 -3.04 -14.55
C ASP A 559 -29.27 -3.88 -14.73
N SER A 560 -28.16 -3.44 -14.13
CA SER A 560 -26.82 -4.00 -14.35
C SER A 560 -26.20 -3.69 -15.72
N ALA A 561 -26.41 -2.49 -16.27
CA ALA A 561 -25.66 -2.01 -17.43
C ALA A 561 -24.13 -1.95 -17.14
N MET A 562 -23.31 -2.52 -18.03
CA MET A 562 -21.86 -2.67 -17.84
C MET A 562 -21.01 -2.04 -18.95
N GLY A 563 -21.65 -1.42 -19.95
CA GLY A 563 -20.99 -0.80 -21.09
C GLY A 563 -21.83 0.32 -21.70
N ILE A 564 -21.18 1.39 -22.15
CA ILE A 564 -21.82 2.50 -22.86
C ILE A 564 -20.89 3.03 -23.95
N VAL A 565 -21.46 3.37 -25.12
CA VAL A 565 -20.80 4.17 -26.17
C VAL A 565 -21.79 5.20 -26.70
N VAL A 566 -21.33 6.44 -26.89
CA VAL A 566 -22.13 7.57 -27.36
C VAL A 566 -21.60 8.06 -28.70
N LEU A 567 -22.36 7.82 -29.77
CA LEU A 567 -22.03 8.23 -31.14
C LEU A 567 -23.11 9.14 -31.69
N GLY A 568 -22.90 10.46 -31.53
CA GLY A 568 -23.84 11.47 -31.99
C GLY A 568 -25.19 11.31 -31.30
N ASN A 569 -26.20 10.92 -32.05
CA ASN A 569 -27.57 10.72 -31.55
C ASN A 569 -27.91 9.26 -31.18
N LYS A 570 -26.90 8.37 -31.17
CA LYS A 570 -27.06 6.97 -30.78
C LYS A 570 -26.27 6.67 -29.52
N VAL A 571 -26.91 6.02 -28.56
CA VAL A 571 -26.29 5.56 -27.31
C VAL A 571 -26.43 4.06 -27.23
N ILE A 572 -25.32 3.34 -27.29
CA ILE A 572 -25.29 1.88 -27.23
C ILE A 572 -25.01 1.48 -25.79
N VAL A 573 -25.83 0.60 -25.23
CA VAL A 573 -25.70 0.15 -23.82
C VAL A 573 -25.68 -1.37 -23.75
N SER A 574 -24.62 -1.90 -23.15
CA SER A 574 -24.48 -3.33 -22.85
C SER A 574 -25.15 -3.66 -21.52
N CYS A 575 -26.22 -4.46 -21.56
CA CYS A 575 -26.91 -4.93 -20.36
C CYS A 575 -27.48 -6.33 -20.59
N ALA A 576 -26.76 -7.34 -20.07
CA ALA A 576 -27.12 -8.75 -20.28
C ALA A 576 -28.60 -9.04 -19.94
N PRO A 577 -29.33 -9.73 -20.82
CA PRO A 577 -28.85 -10.54 -21.93
C PRO A 577 -28.82 -9.80 -23.27
N ASN A 578 -28.93 -8.47 -23.28
CA ASN A 578 -29.11 -7.68 -24.48
C ASN A 578 -28.04 -6.59 -24.62
N VAL A 579 -27.86 -6.13 -25.85
CA VAL A 579 -27.18 -4.87 -26.15
C VAL A 579 -28.20 -3.98 -26.82
N PHE A 580 -28.43 -2.80 -26.26
CA PHE A 580 -29.46 -1.86 -26.71
C PHE A 580 -28.85 -0.73 -27.52
N VAL A 581 -29.59 -0.20 -28.49
CA VAL A 581 -29.33 1.08 -29.14
C VAL A 581 -30.46 2.03 -28.79
N PHE A 582 -30.13 3.10 -28.09
CA PHE A 582 -31.04 4.21 -27.83
C PHE A 582 -30.80 5.31 -28.85
N HIS A 583 -31.87 6.00 -29.23
CA HIS A 583 -31.83 7.13 -30.15
C HIS A 583 -32.37 8.40 -29.48
N ASP A 584 -31.68 9.50 -29.72
CA ASP A 584 -32.08 10.87 -29.40
C ASP A 584 -32.37 11.60 -30.73
N ASP A 585 -33.56 11.43 -31.27
CA ASP A 585 -33.90 11.91 -32.61
C ASP A 585 -34.10 13.43 -32.66
N ASP A 586 -34.51 14.04 -31.55
CA ASP A 586 -34.78 15.47 -31.47
C ASP A 586 -33.66 16.29 -30.78
N GLY A 587 -32.65 15.60 -30.21
CA GLY A 587 -31.49 16.22 -29.60
C GLY A 587 -31.76 16.81 -28.23
N ASP A 588 -32.84 16.37 -27.55
CA ASP A 588 -33.21 16.85 -26.22
C ASP A 588 -32.49 16.14 -25.07
N ASP A 589 -31.56 15.23 -25.40
CA ASP A 589 -30.82 14.39 -24.48
C ASP A 589 -31.73 13.43 -23.68
N LYS A 590 -32.76 12.89 -24.32
CA LYS A 590 -33.56 11.75 -23.85
C LYS A 590 -33.67 10.69 -24.93
N ALA A 591 -33.91 9.44 -24.50
CA ALA A 591 -34.16 8.37 -25.44
C ALA A 591 -35.59 8.41 -26.00
N ASP A 592 -35.73 8.68 -27.29
CA ASP A 592 -37.01 8.63 -28.02
C ASP A 592 -37.42 7.22 -28.40
N ARG A 593 -36.44 6.41 -28.82
CA ARG A 593 -36.65 5.01 -29.17
C ARG A 593 -35.47 4.14 -28.74
N LYS A 594 -35.76 2.86 -28.58
CA LYS A 594 -34.83 1.83 -28.13
C LYS A 594 -34.98 0.58 -28.99
N GLU A 595 -33.87 0.10 -29.51
CA GLU A 595 -33.77 -1.09 -30.34
C GLU A 595 -32.76 -2.08 -29.74
N LEU A 596 -32.81 -3.33 -30.19
CA LEU A 596 -31.81 -4.34 -29.84
C LEU A 596 -30.73 -4.36 -30.93
N LEU A 597 -29.47 -4.35 -30.52
CA LEU A 597 -28.34 -4.65 -31.42
C LEU A 597 -28.03 -6.15 -31.38
N PHE A 598 -27.88 -6.68 -30.16
CA PHE A 598 -27.63 -8.09 -29.91
C PHE A 598 -28.48 -8.62 -28.77
N THR A 599 -28.73 -9.93 -28.79
CA THR A 599 -29.44 -10.65 -27.74
C THR A 599 -28.65 -11.88 -27.32
N LYS A 600 -29.05 -12.47 -26.18
CA LYS A 600 -28.43 -13.66 -25.58
C LYS A 600 -26.98 -13.49 -25.13
N THR A 601 -26.52 -12.27 -24.88
CA THR A 601 -25.12 -11.94 -24.55
C THR A 601 -24.72 -12.25 -23.09
N GLY A 602 -25.24 -13.35 -22.54
CA GLY A 602 -24.94 -13.85 -21.20
C GLY A 602 -26.11 -13.83 -20.21
N ALA A 603 -25.82 -14.21 -18.97
CA ALA A 603 -26.81 -14.26 -17.90
C ALA A 603 -27.15 -12.83 -17.41
N PRO A 604 -28.44 -12.49 -17.23
CA PRO A 604 -28.81 -11.21 -16.62
C PRO A 604 -28.20 -11.09 -15.21
N GLN A 605 -27.83 -9.87 -14.79
CA GLN A 605 -27.32 -9.60 -13.43
C GLN A 605 -26.05 -10.41 -13.08
N HIS A 606 -25.20 -10.69 -14.07
CA HIS A 606 -23.96 -11.43 -13.89
C HIS A 606 -22.76 -10.67 -14.44
N ASP A 607 -21.71 -10.58 -13.63
CA ASP A 607 -20.41 -9.96 -13.94
C ASP A 607 -19.59 -10.69 -15.02
N HIS A 608 -20.06 -11.79 -15.60
CA HIS A 608 -19.34 -12.60 -16.60
C HIS A 608 -20.10 -12.60 -17.94
N SER A 609 -20.98 -11.63 -18.15
CA SER A 609 -21.83 -11.51 -19.34
C SER A 609 -21.25 -10.45 -20.28
N THR A 610 -22.09 -9.80 -21.09
CA THR A 610 -21.69 -8.66 -21.92
C THR A 610 -21.17 -7.50 -21.08
N HIS A 611 -20.05 -6.92 -21.53
CA HIS A 611 -19.40 -5.79 -20.89
C HIS A 611 -19.26 -4.61 -21.85
N SER A 612 -18.20 -3.80 -21.69
CA SER A 612 -17.98 -2.57 -22.43
C SER A 612 -17.94 -2.78 -23.94
N ILE A 613 -18.39 -1.75 -24.67
CA ILE A 613 -18.22 -1.61 -26.10
C ILE A 613 -17.31 -0.39 -26.26
N VAL A 614 -16.37 -0.43 -27.20
CA VAL A 614 -15.47 0.68 -27.49
C VAL A 614 -15.50 0.94 -29.00
N PHE A 615 -15.53 2.21 -29.39
CA PHE A 615 -15.43 2.61 -30.78
C PHE A 615 -13.96 2.75 -31.18
N GLY A 616 -13.50 1.88 -32.08
CA GLY A 616 -12.12 1.83 -32.53
C GLY A 616 -11.77 2.90 -33.59
N PRO A 617 -10.48 3.18 -33.80
CA PRO A 617 -10.01 4.16 -34.79
C PRO A 617 -10.28 3.73 -36.25
N ASP A 618 -10.62 2.46 -36.48
CA ASP A 618 -11.05 1.88 -37.76
C ASP A 618 -12.56 2.07 -38.03
N GLY A 619 -13.30 2.69 -37.10
CA GLY A 619 -14.74 2.90 -37.22
C GLY A 619 -15.59 1.69 -36.84
N LYS A 620 -15.00 0.66 -36.20
CA LYS A 620 -15.69 -0.55 -35.74
C LYS A 620 -15.92 -0.55 -34.22
N PHE A 621 -16.89 -1.34 -33.78
CA PHE A 621 -17.11 -1.65 -32.37
C PHE A 621 -16.25 -2.83 -31.93
N TYR A 622 -15.60 -2.67 -30.78
CA TYR A 622 -14.87 -3.69 -30.06
C TYR A 622 -15.58 -3.96 -28.74
N TRP A 623 -15.95 -5.21 -28.48
CA TRP A 623 -16.74 -5.55 -27.30
C TRP A 623 -16.58 -7.02 -26.92
N ASN A 624 -17.16 -7.44 -25.79
CA ASN A 624 -16.91 -8.77 -25.28
C ASN A 624 -18.02 -9.33 -24.40
N VAL A 625 -17.96 -10.66 -24.22
CA VAL A 625 -18.72 -11.41 -23.23
C VAL A 625 -17.79 -12.32 -22.43
N GLY A 626 -17.99 -12.41 -21.11
CA GLY A 626 -17.34 -13.44 -20.30
C GLY A 626 -17.89 -14.85 -20.56
N ASN A 627 -17.43 -15.84 -19.81
CA ASN A 627 -17.77 -17.26 -20.02
C ASN A 627 -19.24 -17.63 -19.74
N THR A 628 -20.06 -16.71 -19.22
CA THR A 628 -21.51 -16.90 -19.12
C THR A 628 -22.25 -16.42 -20.38
N GLY A 629 -21.56 -15.71 -21.29
CA GLY A 629 -22.06 -15.25 -22.58
C GLY A 629 -22.70 -16.36 -23.41
N ARG A 630 -22.03 -17.52 -23.49
CA ARG A 630 -22.42 -18.75 -24.20
C ARG A 630 -22.67 -18.63 -25.71
N HIS A 631 -23.42 -17.64 -26.19
CA HIS A 631 -23.68 -17.42 -27.61
C HIS A 631 -24.22 -16.03 -27.87
N VAL A 632 -23.96 -15.45 -29.04
CA VAL A 632 -24.47 -14.12 -29.41
C VAL A 632 -25.50 -14.24 -30.52
N HIS A 633 -26.63 -13.57 -30.37
CA HIS A 633 -27.70 -13.52 -31.36
C HIS A 633 -27.89 -12.08 -31.86
N ASP A 634 -28.36 -11.91 -33.09
CA ASP A 634 -28.79 -10.63 -33.63
C ASP A 634 -30.08 -10.11 -32.94
N ALA A 635 -30.51 -8.92 -33.35
CA ALA A 635 -31.76 -8.29 -32.90
C ALA A 635 -33.03 -9.14 -33.16
N LYS A 636 -32.99 -10.04 -34.16
CA LYS A 636 -34.09 -10.92 -34.55
C LYS A 636 -34.05 -12.26 -33.81
N GLY A 637 -33.05 -12.47 -32.96
CA GLY A 637 -32.86 -13.71 -32.20
C GLY A 637 -32.21 -14.83 -33.00
N THR A 638 -31.58 -14.54 -34.14
CA THR A 638 -30.79 -15.49 -34.93
C THR A 638 -29.37 -15.52 -34.40
N ILE A 639 -28.77 -16.71 -34.25
CA ILE A 639 -27.37 -16.78 -33.81
C ILE A 639 -26.45 -16.11 -34.83
N ILE A 640 -25.52 -15.30 -34.35
CA ILE A 640 -24.53 -14.63 -35.20
C ILE A 640 -23.56 -15.69 -35.75
N THR A 641 -23.31 -15.59 -37.04
CA THR A 641 -22.20 -16.29 -37.71
C THR A 641 -21.13 -15.24 -37.99
N ASP A 642 -19.90 -15.50 -37.57
CA ASP A 642 -18.79 -14.58 -37.84
C ASP A 642 -18.35 -14.62 -39.31
N ILE A 643 -17.41 -13.74 -39.66
CA ILE A 643 -16.85 -13.62 -41.02
C ILE A 643 -16.14 -14.89 -41.50
N ASP A 644 -15.72 -15.79 -40.60
CA ASP A 644 -15.09 -17.06 -40.93
C ASP A 644 -16.10 -18.21 -41.07
N GLY A 645 -17.39 -17.92 -40.90
CA GLY A 645 -18.48 -18.88 -41.06
C GLY A 645 -18.78 -19.70 -39.81
N ASN A 646 -18.27 -19.33 -38.64
CA ASN A 646 -18.53 -20.04 -37.39
C ASN A 646 -19.68 -19.39 -36.61
N GLU A 647 -20.56 -20.21 -36.03
CA GLU A 647 -21.52 -19.71 -35.05
C GLU A 647 -20.77 -19.17 -33.82
N VAL A 648 -21.13 -17.97 -33.37
CA VAL A 648 -20.59 -17.39 -32.13
C VAL A 648 -21.20 -18.10 -30.94
N ARG A 649 -20.65 -19.28 -30.61
CA ARG A 649 -21.16 -20.21 -29.61
C ARG A 649 -20.03 -20.92 -28.85
N ASP A 650 -20.08 -20.85 -27.54
CA ASP A 650 -19.26 -21.62 -26.58
C ASP A 650 -19.72 -23.08 -26.53
N ASN A 651 -19.25 -23.87 -27.49
CA ASN A 651 -19.48 -25.32 -27.56
C ASN A 651 -18.20 -26.11 -27.86
N GLY A 652 -17.04 -25.43 -27.82
CA GLY A 652 -15.74 -25.97 -28.20
C GLY A 652 -15.52 -26.14 -29.71
N LYS A 653 -16.36 -25.52 -30.57
CA LYS A 653 -16.32 -25.69 -32.03
C LYS A 653 -16.60 -24.38 -32.80
N PRO A 654 -15.59 -23.51 -32.99
CA PRO A 654 -14.26 -23.54 -32.38
C PRO A 654 -14.22 -22.84 -31.01
N TYR A 655 -15.24 -22.04 -30.70
CA TYR A 655 -15.20 -21.14 -29.55
C TYR A 655 -15.50 -21.84 -28.24
N PHE A 656 -14.83 -21.37 -27.20
CA PHE A 656 -14.96 -21.84 -25.83
C PHE A 656 -14.83 -20.66 -24.88
N GLY A 657 -15.60 -20.65 -23.79
CA GLY A 657 -15.52 -19.62 -22.74
C GLY A 657 -15.91 -18.22 -23.21
N GLY A 658 -15.32 -17.21 -22.57
CA GLY A 658 -15.49 -15.80 -22.91
C GLY A 658 -14.79 -15.44 -24.22
N MET A 659 -15.29 -14.42 -24.89
CA MET A 659 -14.92 -14.03 -26.26
C MET A 659 -14.80 -12.51 -26.39
N VAL A 660 -13.93 -12.07 -27.30
CA VAL A 660 -13.77 -10.67 -27.74
C VAL A 660 -14.19 -10.56 -29.19
N PHE A 661 -14.90 -9.49 -29.52
CA PHE A 661 -15.53 -9.29 -30.80
C PHE A 661 -15.13 -7.97 -31.45
N ARG A 662 -15.17 -7.94 -32.77
CA ARG A 662 -15.12 -6.73 -33.60
C ARG A 662 -16.29 -6.76 -34.59
N CYS A 663 -17.00 -5.65 -34.78
CA CYS A 663 -18.06 -5.56 -35.80
C CYS A 663 -18.30 -4.12 -36.25
N ASN A 664 -19.03 -3.93 -37.35
CA ASN A 664 -19.53 -2.61 -37.72
C ASN A 664 -20.57 -2.11 -36.71
N ALA A 665 -20.87 -0.81 -36.75
CA ALA A 665 -21.80 -0.18 -35.82
C ALA A 665 -23.25 -0.70 -35.90
N ASP A 666 -23.61 -1.33 -37.02
CA ASP A 666 -24.91 -1.99 -37.23
C ASP A 666 -24.89 -3.49 -36.87
N GLY A 667 -23.76 -3.99 -36.36
CA GLY A 667 -23.53 -5.40 -36.02
C GLY A 667 -23.12 -6.29 -37.18
N SER A 668 -22.98 -5.75 -38.40
CA SER A 668 -22.44 -6.49 -39.56
C SER A 668 -20.93 -6.70 -39.48
N GLU A 669 -20.38 -7.54 -40.37
CA GLU A 669 -18.95 -7.92 -40.39
C GLU A 669 -18.45 -8.35 -39.00
N PHE A 670 -19.16 -9.30 -38.39
CA PHE A 670 -18.89 -9.75 -37.03
C PHE A 670 -17.68 -10.69 -36.98
N GLU A 671 -16.71 -10.40 -36.14
CA GLU A 671 -15.46 -11.15 -36.01
C GLU A 671 -15.25 -11.56 -34.55
N VAL A 672 -14.81 -12.79 -34.31
CA VAL A 672 -14.33 -13.22 -32.99
C VAL A 672 -12.81 -13.08 -32.97
N LEU A 673 -12.32 -12.04 -32.29
CA LEU A 673 -10.89 -11.73 -32.24
C LEU A 673 -10.11 -12.70 -31.35
N GLY A 674 -10.75 -13.22 -30.30
CA GLY A 674 -10.13 -14.18 -29.39
C GLY A 674 -11.16 -14.82 -28.48
N HIS A 675 -10.82 -15.99 -27.95
CA HIS A 675 -11.72 -16.76 -27.10
C HIS A 675 -10.98 -17.48 -25.96
N ASN A 676 -11.75 -18.18 -25.14
CA ASN A 676 -11.30 -18.94 -23.98
C ASN A 676 -10.81 -18.04 -22.83
N PHE A 677 -11.50 -16.92 -22.65
CA PHE A 677 -11.40 -16.08 -21.46
C PHE A 677 -12.37 -16.57 -20.39
N ARG A 678 -12.14 -16.18 -19.13
CA ARG A 678 -13.10 -16.48 -18.06
C ARG A 678 -14.07 -15.34 -17.87
N ASN A 679 -13.55 -14.17 -17.56
CA ASN A 679 -14.31 -12.95 -17.41
C ASN A 679 -13.46 -11.76 -17.86
N ASN A 680 -13.34 -11.62 -19.17
CA ASN A 680 -12.78 -10.41 -19.74
C ASN A 680 -13.76 -9.26 -19.56
N TYR A 681 -13.27 -8.10 -19.10
CA TYR A 681 -14.10 -6.95 -18.75
C TYR A 681 -14.21 -5.95 -19.89
N GLU A 682 -13.15 -5.20 -20.22
CA GLU A 682 -13.19 -4.22 -21.32
C GLU A 682 -12.04 -4.47 -22.30
N ALA A 683 -12.38 -4.47 -23.59
CA ALA A 683 -11.41 -4.44 -24.68
C ALA A 683 -11.08 -2.98 -25.03
N THR A 684 -9.83 -2.58 -24.82
CA THR A 684 -9.29 -1.27 -25.19
C THR A 684 -8.43 -1.40 -26.43
N VAL A 685 -8.68 -0.53 -27.42
CA VAL A 685 -7.89 -0.45 -28.65
C VAL A 685 -6.89 0.69 -28.53
N ASP A 686 -5.61 0.41 -28.74
CA ASP A 686 -4.60 1.46 -28.79
C ASP A 686 -4.53 2.15 -30.17
N SER A 687 -3.75 3.23 -30.27
CA SER A 687 -3.63 4.01 -31.51
C SER A 687 -3.02 3.24 -32.68
N LEU A 688 -2.45 2.06 -32.44
CA LEU A 688 -1.88 1.17 -33.46
C LEU A 688 -2.85 0.05 -33.84
N GLY A 689 -4.06 0.03 -33.28
CA GLY A 689 -5.07 -1.00 -33.50
C GLY A 689 -4.85 -2.26 -32.66
N ALA A 690 -3.91 -2.25 -31.70
CA ALA A 690 -3.70 -3.39 -30.83
C ALA A 690 -4.79 -3.43 -29.76
N VAL A 691 -5.35 -4.62 -29.53
CA VAL A 691 -6.43 -4.82 -28.56
C VAL A 691 -5.86 -5.34 -27.25
N TRP A 692 -6.17 -4.67 -26.15
CA TRP A 692 -5.78 -5.03 -24.80
C TRP A 692 -7.01 -5.26 -23.94
N GLN A 693 -6.96 -6.21 -23.02
CA GLN A 693 -8.06 -6.39 -22.06
C GLN A 693 -7.61 -6.95 -20.73
N SER A 694 -8.40 -6.70 -19.70
CA SER A 694 -8.34 -7.40 -18.42
C SER A 694 -9.22 -8.65 -18.42
N ASP A 695 -8.75 -9.78 -17.90
CA ASP A 695 -9.51 -11.04 -17.74
C ASP A 695 -9.34 -11.64 -16.34
N ASN A 696 -10.46 -11.86 -15.63
CA ASN A 696 -10.47 -12.40 -14.26
C ASN A 696 -10.62 -13.93 -14.22
N ASP A 697 -9.63 -14.62 -13.67
CA ASP A 697 -9.58 -16.09 -13.60
C ASP A 697 -10.20 -16.70 -12.30
N ASP A 698 -10.50 -15.91 -11.24
CA ASP A 698 -10.81 -16.37 -9.83
C ASP A 698 -10.11 -17.69 -9.40
N ASP A 699 -8.90 -17.98 -9.89
CA ASP A 699 -8.19 -19.20 -9.52
C ASP A 699 -7.64 -19.15 -8.08
N GLY A 700 -7.96 -18.07 -7.35
CA GLY A 700 -7.52 -17.81 -5.98
C GLY A 700 -6.01 -17.61 -5.84
N ASN A 701 -5.25 -17.60 -6.94
CA ASN A 701 -3.79 -17.63 -6.95
C ASN A 701 -3.14 -16.50 -7.76
N ARG A 702 -3.88 -15.77 -8.60
CA ARG A 702 -3.36 -14.63 -9.39
C ARG A 702 -4.41 -13.53 -9.54
N GLY A 703 -3.95 -12.28 -9.56
CA GLY A 703 -4.80 -11.15 -9.96
C GLY A 703 -5.18 -11.22 -11.45
N VAL A 704 -6.13 -10.38 -11.83
CA VAL A 704 -6.60 -10.12 -13.20
C VAL A 704 -5.47 -10.18 -14.23
N ARG A 705 -5.63 -10.97 -15.30
CA ARG A 705 -4.68 -11.06 -16.42
C ARG A 705 -4.86 -9.84 -17.32
N ILE A 706 -3.77 -9.16 -17.69
CA ILE A 706 -3.79 -8.20 -18.79
C ILE A 706 -3.31 -8.93 -20.04
N ASN A 707 -4.19 -9.03 -21.03
CA ASN A 707 -3.98 -9.77 -22.26
C ASN A 707 -3.80 -8.79 -23.41
N TYR A 708 -2.75 -9.00 -24.21
CA TYR A 708 -2.75 -8.54 -25.59
C TYR A 708 -3.60 -9.53 -26.40
N VAL A 709 -4.73 -9.08 -26.94
CA VAL A 709 -5.65 -9.91 -27.71
C VAL A 709 -5.17 -9.99 -29.16
N MET A 710 -4.31 -10.96 -29.42
CA MET A 710 -3.99 -11.43 -30.78
C MET A 710 -5.23 -12.02 -31.45
N GLU A 711 -5.46 -11.62 -32.70
CA GLU A 711 -6.51 -12.18 -33.57
C GLU A 711 -6.40 -13.71 -33.63
N PHE A 712 -7.55 -14.39 -33.57
CA PHE A 712 -7.69 -15.85 -33.49
C PHE A 712 -7.07 -16.51 -32.24
N GLY A 713 -6.70 -15.72 -31.22
CA GLY A 713 -6.07 -16.25 -30.02
C GLY A 713 -7.00 -17.09 -29.14
N ASN A 714 -6.46 -18.15 -28.55
CA ASN A 714 -7.09 -18.98 -27.52
C ASN A 714 -6.32 -18.81 -26.19
N TYR A 715 -7.01 -18.40 -25.14
CA TYR A 715 -6.40 -17.89 -23.90
C TYR A 715 -6.58 -18.77 -22.64
N GLY A 716 -6.95 -20.05 -22.78
CA GLY A 716 -7.01 -20.95 -21.62
C GLY A 716 -7.58 -22.34 -21.84
#